data_AF-A0A7S4AGG9-F1
#
_entry.id   AF-A0A7S4AGG9-F1
#
_cell.length_a   1.000
_cell.length_b   1.000
_cell.length_c   1.000
_cell.angle_alpha   90.00
_cell.angle_beta   90.00
_cell.angle_gamma   90.00
#
_symmetry.space_group_name_H-M   'P 1'
#
loop_
_entity.id
_entity.type
_entity.pdbx_description
1 polymer ?
#
loop_
_entity_poly.entity_id
_entity_poly.type
_entity_poly.pdbx_seq_one_letter_code
_entity_poly.pdbx_strand_id
1 'polypeptide(L)'
;GLTSVLQNLSVTHVLCTPTLWGLTLLHRPHGTAAVKNDFPRLQRVTLGGEPIPKSIVQAWARSRAEEQQQQQNKSFGEASESFSSCRLLATYGVTEACVYQTCGEVFRGGKQTIGTDAVSNTAVAKPFSPGPGQCVGHVLEGTRVKICQEEIRGSGLDEVSETGMRGEIVLFGNQVDVVTGYLNRPDLEGKFVAKEVVDTENCGKNTAKAVRYHYRTGDRGYINPDDGSLSILGRIVGEEGMVKTNGVRVELGEIEAALMSGDDQDGNGEEYPVVTDCLAKVFKNPDGQSAIHAYCVFGERVWKEIGISQNDARSTEKGIIINGGPLWSLLRVKCSNRLRKACIPSTIVGIRQLPLSRTGKRDRSGLPSLDSCSILNISNQMSTPLEKYGLAGSAVVETLVQYLNLQPCQQQMLTKSVSFAVLGGDSLSAPVVCRTLYARFHQIQNTRFVGGQYGQLPEPFNTATLLCAQNLGDYVDLLDESISTNGLDRLSGTSSDNPSPTVSSTTTTGTTNVPENGNTDNKLLYDALLQAITLNQSSIAVALLNLGADPNHGYAHGSRLGNTSGRINRRATFKTTPLHLACFRGDDVLVKLLLEKNASYKSPNTNGLFPIHLAAGVLDDNGLENAMEGDAARRLECVKLLLAAGCPLLIKDANKQSILHAAARAGHRAIIEFVIAGHQSDRYYTGPVPLRQFLEFQDRWFRSAVHWSTINGRLGALKLLLDKGCDPMPYKPSPKKQTGTSMIAETPLEICQRLHGGTNEGMEMEKLLRMAIDSRNAS
;
A
#
# COMPACT_ATOMS: atom_id res chain seq x y z
N GLY A 1 19.01 1.43 -21.08
CA GLY A 1 18.13 2.57 -20.80
C GLY A 1 18.84 3.88 -21.06
N LEU A 2 18.98 4.75 -20.04
CA LEU A 2 19.45 6.14 -20.21
C LEU A 2 20.78 6.28 -20.96
N THR A 3 21.79 5.47 -20.66
CA THR A 3 23.09 5.52 -21.36
C THR A 3 22.97 5.33 -22.88
N SER A 4 22.20 4.32 -23.30
CA SER A 4 21.96 4.01 -24.71
C SER A 4 21.14 5.10 -25.40
N VAL A 5 20.13 5.66 -24.72
CA VAL A 5 19.33 6.79 -25.27
C VAL A 5 20.21 8.01 -25.52
N LEU A 6 21.06 8.37 -24.55
CA LEU A 6 21.97 9.51 -24.68
C LEU A 6 22.99 9.31 -25.81
N GLN A 7 23.49 8.08 -25.99
CA GLN A 7 24.40 7.72 -27.09
C GLN A 7 23.71 7.76 -28.46
N ASN A 8 22.57 7.07 -28.59
CA ASN A 8 21.84 6.94 -29.85
C ASN A 8 21.34 8.30 -30.36
N LEU A 9 20.82 9.14 -29.45
CA LEU A 9 20.37 10.48 -29.78
C LEU A 9 21.51 11.50 -29.85
N SER A 10 22.76 11.09 -29.58
CA SER A 10 23.93 11.97 -29.66
C SER A 10 23.79 13.23 -28.78
N VAL A 11 23.22 13.07 -27.58
CA VAL A 11 22.83 14.20 -26.71
C VAL A 11 24.06 14.99 -26.25
N THR A 12 23.97 16.32 -26.35
CA THR A 12 25.05 17.24 -25.94
C THR A 12 24.81 17.87 -24.58
N HIS A 13 23.55 18.04 -24.17
CA HIS A 13 23.16 18.72 -22.93
C HIS A 13 22.10 17.91 -22.19
N VAL A 14 22.30 17.70 -20.88
CA VAL A 14 21.34 17.01 -20.02
C VAL A 14 21.01 17.89 -18.82
N LEU A 15 19.72 17.99 -18.49
CA LEU A 15 19.21 18.55 -17.24
C LEU A 15 18.43 17.45 -16.52
N CYS A 16 18.84 17.09 -15.31
CA CYS A 16 18.17 16.06 -14.52
C CYS A 16 18.42 16.22 -13.03
N THR A 17 17.74 15.43 -12.20
CA THR A 17 18.02 15.40 -10.77
C THR A 17 19.32 14.64 -10.48
N PRO A 18 20.06 15.00 -9.41
CA PRO A 18 21.23 14.25 -8.99
C PRO A 18 20.93 12.75 -8.78
N THR A 19 19.77 12.42 -8.24
CA THR A 19 19.34 11.04 -7.98
C THR A 19 19.20 10.23 -9.27
N LEU A 20 18.57 10.78 -10.31
CA LEU A 20 18.45 10.11 -11.61
C LEU A 20 19.83 9.96 -12.27
N TRP A 21 20.68 10.98 -12.20
CA TRP A 21 22.02 10.95 -12.77
C TRP A 21 22.92 9.93 -12.05
N GLY A 22 22.77 9.78 -10.74
CA GLY A 22 23.51 8.82 -9.91
C GLY A 22 23.41 7.39 -10.41
N LEU A 23 22.26 6.99 -10.98
CA LEU A 23 22.07 5.66 -11.57
C LEU A 23 23.01 5.36 -12.75
N THR A 24 23.54 6.40 -13.42
CA THR A 24 24.46 6.22 -14.56
C THR A 24 25.93 6.13 -14.13
N LEU A 25 26.31 6.82 -13.04
CA LEU A 25 27.70 6.96 -12.61
C LEU A 25 28.08 6.05 -11.44
N LEU A 26 27.17 5.79 -10.50
CA LEU A 26 27.48 5.10 -9.24
C LEU A 26 27.45 3.57 -9.36
N HIS A 27 26.79 3.01 -10.38
CA HIS A 27 26.81 1.57 -10.67
C HIS A 27 27.97 1.15 -11.59
N ARG A 28 29.03 1.96 -11.67
CA ARG A 28 30.25 1.60 -12.41
C ARG A 28 31.09 0.62 -11.59
N PRO A 29 31.51 -0.54 -12.15
CA PRO A 29 32.51 -1.36 -11.49
C PRO A 29 33.79 -0.55 -11.30
N HIS A 30 34.39 -0.63 -10.11
CA HIS A 30 35.60 0.09 -9.74
C HIS A 30 36.70 -0.15 -10.80
N GLY A 31 37.12 0.92 -11.50
CA GLY A 31 38.34 0.93 -12.30
C GLY A 31 38.23 1.00 -13.83
N THR A 32 37.08 1.31 -14.45
CA THR A 32 37.03 1.37 -15.93
C THR A 32 36.27 2.57 -16.53
N ALA A 33 37.07 3.46 -17.13
CA ALA A 33 36.75 4.43 -18.19
C ALA A 33 36.06 5.76 -17.83
N ALA A 34 36.62 6.84 -18.37
CA ALA A 34 36.11 8.21 -18.29
C ALA A 34 34.67 8.35 -18.83
N VAL A 35 33.89 9.29 -18.28
CA VAL A 35 32.54 9.68 -18.72
C VAL A 35 32.45 9.91 -20.22
N LYS A 36 33.50 10.45 -20.84
CA LYS A 36 33.55 10.67 -22.30
C LYS A 36 33.56 9.39 -23.13
N ASN A 37 34.04 8.27 -22.60
CA ASN A 37 33.98 7.00 -23.32
C ASN A 37 32.54 6.47 -23.44
N ASP A 38 31.72 6.74 -22.43
CA ASP A 38 30.29 6.41 -22.48
C ASP A 38 29.48 7.48 -23.22
N PHE A 39 29.92 8.75 -23.18
CA PHE A 39 29.16 9.87 -23.74
C PHE A 39 30.06 10.82 -24.54
N PRO A 40 30.50 10.43 -25.75
CA PRO A 40 31.52 11.18 -26.50
C PRO A 40 31.06 12.58 -26.94
N ARG A 41 29.74 12.80 -27.07
CA ARG A 41 29.15 14.07 -27.51
C ARG A 41 28.63 14.95 -26.37
N LEU A 42 28.66 14.46 -25.14
CA LEU A 42 28.08 15.16 -24.00
C LEU A 42 28.99 16.32 -23.58
N GLN A 43 28.46 17.54 -23.60
CA GLN A 43 29.17 18.77 -23.31
C GLN A 43 28.82 19.33 -21.94
N ARG A 44 27.56 19.21 -21.49
CA ARG A 44 27.10 19.74 -20.20
C ARG A 44 26.09 18.82 -19.53
N VAL A 45 26.29 18.62 -18.24
CA VAL A 45 25.32 17.98 -17.35
C VAL A 45 24.95 18.97 -16.27
N THR A 46 23.67 19.30 -16.22
CA THR A 46 23.10 20.24 -15.26
C THR A 46 22.26 19.45 -14.26
N LEU A 47 22.61 19.58 -12.99
CA LEU A 47 21.93 18.92 -11.89
C LEU A 47 21.20 19.95 -11.04
N GLY A 48 19.95 19.66 -10.69
CA GLY A 48 19.13 20.58 -9.91
C GLY A 48 17.97 19.89 -9.20
N GLY A 49 17.27 20.64 -8.36
CA GLY A 49 16.14 20.14 -7.57
C GLY A 49 16.54 19.54 -6.22
N GLU A 50 17.70 18.89 -6.12
CA GLU A 50 18.25 18.28 -4.90
C GLU A 50 19.71 18.67 -4.67
N PRO A 51 20.23 18.59 -3.42
CA PRO A 51 21.66 18.66 -3.17
C PRO A 51 22.42 17.58 -3.96
N ILE A 52 23.55 17.92 -4.57
CA ILE A 52 24.36 16.96 -5.33
C ILE A 52 25.13 16.08 -4.33
N PRO A 53 24.95 14.74 -4.34
CA PRO A 53 25.71 13.85 -3.47
C PRO A 53 27.22 13.95 -3.70
N LYS A 54 28.00 13.94 -2.62
CA LYS A 54 29.48 13.92 -2.70
C LYS A 54 30.01 12.75 -3.52
N SER A 55 29.32 11.62 -3.52
CA SER A 55 29.67 10.43 -4.31
C SER A 55 29.64 10.70 -5.82
N ILE A 56 28.64 11.45 -6.32
CA ILE A 56 28.56 11.85 -7.74
C ILE A 56 29.70 12.81 -8.07
N VAL A 57 29.96 13.80 -7.20
CA VAL A 57 31.05 14.75 -7.39
C VAL A 57 32.40 14.04 -7.43
N GLN A 58 32.67 13.11 -6.50
CA GLN A 58 33.89 12.32 -6.46
C GLN A 58 34.05 11.40 -7.67
N ALA A 59 32.98 10.71 -8.08
CA ALA A 59 32.99 9.87 -9.28
C ALA A 59 33.29 10.69 -10.54
N TRP A 60 32.71 11.89 -10.66
CA TRP A 60 32.99 12.82 -11.74
C TRP A 60 34.42 13.34 -11.73
N ALA A 61 34.93 13.70 -10.54
CA ALA A 61 36.29 14.16 -10.35
C ALA A 61 37.34 13.12 -10.77
N ARG A 62 37.15 11.86 -10.38
CA ARG A 62 38.03 10.74 -10.78
C ARG A 62 38.06 10.58 -12.30
N SER A 63 36.89 10.58 -12.94
CA SER A 63 36.80 10.50 -14.41
C SER A 63 37.55 11.64 -15.11
N ARG A 64 37.56 12.85 -14.54
CA ARG A 64 38.24 14.00 -15.15
C ARG A 64 39.76 13.93 -14.99
N ALA A 65 40.23 13.44 -13.84
CA ALA A 65 41.65 13.24 -13.58
C ALA A 65 42.25 12.15 -14.49
N GLU A 66 41.50 11.07 -14.75
CA GLU A 66 41.88 10.01 -15.69
C GLU A 66 42.05 10.54 -17.14
N GLU A 67 41.16 11.42 -17.61
CA GLU A 67 41.28 12.06 -18.94
C GLU A 67 42.54 12.92 -19.05
N GLN A 68 42.86 13.70 -18.01
CA GLN A 68 44.04 14.56 -17.98
C GLN A 68 45.35 13.75 -17.98
N GLN A 69 45.41 12.66 -17.21
CA GLN A 69 46.57 11.76 -17.22
C GLN A 69 46.76 11.06 -18.58
N GLN A 70 45.68 10.61 -19.22
CA GLN A 70 45.75 10.01 -20.56
C GLN A 70 46.19 11.00 -21.64
N GLN A 71 45.86 12.29 -21.50
CA GLN A 71 46.30 13.36 -22.41
C GLN A 71 47.77 13.75 -22.16
N GLN A 72 48.20 13.88 -20.90
CA GLN A 72 49.61 14.14 -20.56
C GLN A 72 50.55 13.03 -21.07
N ASN A 73 50.12 11.77 -21.00
CA ASN A 73 50.89 10.65 -21.56
C ASN A 73 50.89 10.61 -23.10
N LYS A 74 50.02 11.38 -23.78
CA LYS A 74 49.93 11.45 -25.26
C LYS A 74 50.59 12.69 -25.86
N SER A 75 50.96 13.70 -25.08
CA SER A 75 51.52 14.96 -25.59
C SER A 75 53.05 14.94 -25.67
N PHE A 76 53.59 14.41 -26.78
CA PHE A 76 54.88 14.81 -27.36
C PHE A 76 54.72 15.40 -28.77
N GLY A 77 53.52 15.84 -29.13
CA GLY A 77 53.22 16.51 -30.40
C GLY A 77 52.11 17.55 -30.22
N GLU A 78 52.43 18.78 -30.61
CA GLU A 78 51.60 19.99 -30.78
C GLU A 78 50.37 20.18 -29.87
N ALA A 79 50.50 21.16 -28.98
CA ALA A 79 49.42 21.67 -28.14
C ALA A 79 48.34 22.36 -28.99
N SER A 80 47.21 21.67 -29.20
CA SER A 80 45.93 22.35 -29.46
C SER A 80 45.16 22.44 -28.14
N GLU A 81 44.97 23.67 -27.66
CA GLU A 81 44.13 23.99 -26.51
C GLU A 81 42.65 23.72 -26.85
N SER A 82 42.20 22.48 -26.74
CA SER A 82 40.77 22.13 -26.74
C SER A 82 40.39 21.53 -25.40
N PHE A 83 40.26 22.38 -24.37
CA PHE A 83 39.56 22.02 -23.15
C PHE A 83 38.05 21.87 -23.44
N SER A 84 37.62 20.68 -23.88
CA SER A 84 36.20 20.30 -23.92
C SER A 84 35.96 19.01 -23.13
N SER A 85 36.30 19.06 -21.84
CA SER A 85 35.79 18.11 -20.84
C SER A 85 34.33 18.47 -20.55
N CYS A 86 33.43 17.49 -20.54
CA CYS A 86 32.02 17.68 -20.18
C CYS A 86 31.89 18.44 -18.83
N ARG A 87 31.12 19.53 -18.82
CA ARG A 87 30.97 20.43 -17.66
C ARG A 87 29.84 19.94 -16.76
N LEU A 88 30.10 19.85 -15.46
CA LEU A 88 29.09 19.57 -14.45
C LEU A 88 28.61 20.88 -13.81
N LEU A 89 27.33 21.19 -13.98
CA LEU A 89 26.67 22.39 -13.49
C LEU A 89 25.71 22.04 -12.35
N ALA A 90 25.71 22.86 -11.30
CA ALA A 90 24.72 22.85 -10.23
C ALA A 90 23.74 24.01 -10.47
N THR A 91 22.45 23.74 -10.27
CA THR A 91 21.37 24.73 -10.37
C THR A 91 20.50 24.69 -9.13
N TYR A 92 20.00 25.85 -8.72
CA TYR A 92 19.04 25.97 -7.64
C TYR A 92 17.84 26.80 -8.11
N GLY A 93 16.67 26.35 -7.69
CA GLY A 93 15.50 27.19 -7.75
C GLY A 93 14.24 26.58 -7.17
N VAL A 94 13.23 27.45 -7.11
CA VAL A 94 11.87 27.18 -6.64
C VAL A 94 10.87 27.40 -7.77
N THR A 95 9.78 26.65 -7.74
CA THR A 95 8.73 26.72 -8.76
C THR A 95 8.09 28.11 -8.81
N GLU A 96 7.93 28.71 -7.63
CA GLU A 96 7.32 30.03 -7.40
C GLU A 96 8.10 31.19 -8.03
N ALA A 97 9.34 30.96 -8.48
CA ALA A 97 10.19 31.96 -9.14
C ALA A 97 10.67 31.50 -10.53
N CYS A 98 9.90 30.65 -11.22
CA CYS A 98 10.21 30.14 -12.57
C CYS A 98 11.45 29.22 -12.67
N VAL A 99 11.34 28.02 -12.13
CA VAL A 99 12.26 26.87 -12.32
C VAL A 99 13.63 27.02 -11.64
N TYR A 100 14.55 27.84 -12.18
CA TYR A 100 15.91 27.99 -11.66
C TYR A 100 16.33 29.46 -11.61
N GLN A 101 16.96 29.83 -10.50
CA GLN A 101 17.41 31.20 -10.21
C GLN A 101 18.93 31.32 -10.14
N THR A 102 19.64 30.22 -9.90
CA THR A 102 21.12 30.22 -9.92
C THR A 102 21.67 29.06 -10.71
N CYS A 103 22.88 29.25 -11.26
CA CYS A 103 23.63 28.22 -11.96
C CYS A 103 25.14 28.44 -11.76
N GLY A 104 25.90 27.36 -11.57
CA GLY A 104 27.36 27.43 -11.55
C GLY A 104 28.03 26.09 -11.77
N GLU A 105 29.33 26.13 -12.06
CA GLU A 105 30.14 24.92 -12.18
C GLU A 105 30.44 24.30 -10.82
N VAL A 106 30.29 22.99 -10.73
CA VAL A 106 30.74 22.21 -9.56
C VAL A 106 32.27 22.23 -9.44
N PHE A 107 32.97 22.38 -10.57
CA PHE A 107 34.44 22.43 -10.65
C PHE A 107 34.90 23.64 -11.45
N ARG A 108 35.37 24.70 -10.77
CA ARG A 108 35.89 25.90 -11.45
C ARG A 108 37.25 25.62 -12.09
N GLY A 109 37.40 26.00 -13.36
CA GLY A 109 38.69 26.02 -14.05
C GLY A 109 39.56 27.20 -13.58
N GLY A 110 40.80 26.94 -13.17
CA GLY A 110 41.77 28.01 -12.91
C GLY A 110 42.92 27.64 -11.97
N LYS A 111 42.69 26.86 -10.90
CA LYS A 111 43.74 26.35 -10.00
C LYS A 111 43.27 25.03 -9.36
N GLN A 112 43.27 23.93 -10.12
CA GLN A 112 43.04 22.61 -9.53
C GLN A 112 44.38 22.06 -9.05
N THR A 113 44.54 21.90 -7.74
CA THR A 113 45.56 21.00 -7.20
C THR A 113 45.08 19.57 -7.44
N ILE A 114 45.71 18.85 -8.36
CA ILE A 114 45.65 17.40 -8.38
C ILE A 114 46.27 16.94 -7.05
N GLY A 115 45.44 16.44 -6.13
CA GLY A 115 45.92 15.79 -4.93
C GLY A 115 46.04 14.29 -5.19
N THR A 116 47.10 13.67 -4.68
CA THR A 116 47.17 12.22 -4.53
C THR A 116 46.47 11.84 -3.24
N ASP A 117 45.55 10.88 -3.29
CA ASP A 117 44.99 10.29 -2.08
C ASP A 117 46.08 9.43 -1.40
N ALA A 118 46.42 9.75 -0.14
CA ALA A 118 47.59 9.18 0.54
C ALA A 118 47.51 7.65 0.75
N VAL A 119 46.30 7.08 0.64
CA VAL A 119 46.05 5.65 0.85
C VAL A 119 46.02 4.85 -0.47
N SER A 120 45.54 5.44 -1.57
CA SER A 120 45.32 4.74 -2.84
C SER A 120 46.21 5.20 -4.01
N ASN A 121 47.03 6.25 -3.82
CA ASN A 121 47.93 6.80 -4.83
C ASN A 121 47.25 7.21 -6.16
N THR A 122 45.94 7.44 -6.13
CA THR A 122 45.12 7.85 -7.29
C THR A 122 44.98 9.37 -7.36
N ALA A 123 45.00 9.93 -8.58
CA ALA A 123 44.81 11.36 -8.81
C ALA A 123 43.34 11.75 -8.59
N VAL A 124 43.10 12.74 -7.73
CA VAL A 124 41.75 13.22 -7.41
C VAL A 124 41.67 14.73 -7.68
N ALA A 125 40.72 15.14 -8.53
CA ALA A 125 40.36 16.55 -8.67
C ALA A 125 39.54 16.99 -7.44
N LYS A 126 39.99 18.03 -6.72
CA LYS A 126 39.24 18.57 -5.57
C LYS A 126 38.09 19.47 -6.07
N PRO A 127 36.84 19.23 -5.63
CA PRO A 127 35.72 20.13 -5.93
C PRO A 127 35.91 21.50 -5.28
N PHE A 128 35.35 22.54 -5.89
CA PHE A 128 35.33 23.88 -5.31
C PHE A 128 34.27 23.93 -4.20
N SER A 129 34.68 24.12 -2.95
CA SER A 129 33.78 24.29 -1.80
C SER A 129 34.26 25.48 -0.98
N PRO A 130 33.72 26.70 -1.20
CA PRO A 130 34.12 27.90 -0.48
C PRO A 130 33.69 27.92 1.00
N GLY A 131 32.90 26.93 1.45
CA GLY A 131 32.45 26.80 2.83
C GLY A 131 31.48 25.64 3.05
N PRO A 132 30.74 25.60 4.17
CA PRO A 132 29.71 24.59 4.45
C PRO A 132 28.47 24.77 3.56
N GLY A 133 27.89 23.68 3.07
CA GLY A 133 26.71 23.71 2.19
C GLY A 133 27.04 23.34 0.74
N GLN A 134 26.02 23.34 -0.12
CA GLN A 134 26.18 23.08 -1.56
C GLN A 134 26.24 24.42 -2.30
N CYS A 135 27.37 24.71 -2.95
CA CYS A 135 27.46 25.84 -3.88
C CYS A 135 26.61 25.55 -5.13
N VAL A 136 25.73 26.49 -5.46
CA VAL A 136 24.78 26.42 -6.59
C VAL A 136 25.02 27.56 -7.59
N GLY A 137 26.20 28.17 -7.52
CA GLY A 137 26.67 29.14 -8.49
C GLY A 137 26.09 30.53 -8.34
N HIS A 138 26.03 31.24 -9.46
CA HIS A 138 25.73 32.66 -9.52
C HIS A 138 24.27 32.88 -9.90
N VAL A 139 23.73 34.02 -9.46
CA VAL A 139 22.35 34.41 -9.76
C VAL A 139 22.21 34.67 -11.27
N LEU A 140 21.15 34.13 -11.87
CA LEU A 140 20.84 34.32 -13.29
C LEU A 140 20.34 35.75 -13.55
N GLU A 141 20.51 36.19 -14.79
CA GLU A 141 20.05 37.50 -15.23
C GLU A 141 18.53 37.66 -15.04
N GLY A 142 18.11 38.83 -14.56
CA GLY A 142 16.71 39.12 -14.25
C GLY A 142 16.26 38.65 -12.85
N THR A 143 17.08 37.87 -12.14
CA THR A 143 16.81 37.45 -10.77
C THR A 143 17.80 38.09 -9.81
N ARG A 144 17.32 38.36 -8.59
CA ARG A 144 18.13 38.86 -7.48
C ARG A 144 17.82 38.04 -6.24
N VAL A 145 18.85 37.84 -5.42
CA VAL A 145 18.79 37.06 -4.19
C VAL A 145 19.21 37.95 -3.03
N LYS A 146 18.45 37.90 -1.94
CA LYS A 146 18.78 38.53 -0.66
C LYS A 146 18.81 37.46 0.42
N ILE A 147 19.66 37.67 1.42
CA ILE A 147 19.71 36.84 2.63
C ILE A 147 19.07 37.66 3.75
N CYS A 148 17.97 37.17 4.31
CA CYS A 148 17.17 37.85 5.34
C CYS A 148 17.24 37.10 6.69
N GLN A 149 16.97 37.80 7.78
CA GLN A 149 16.92 37.17 9.12
C GLN A 149 15.77 36.14 9.23
N GLU A 150 16.01 35.06 9.97
CA GLU A 150 15.09 33.90 10.09
C GLU A 150 13.89 34.19 11.02
N GLU A 151 14.02 35.12 11.97
CA GLU A 151 13.03 35.40 13.03
C GLU A 151 12.22 36.67 12.75
N ILE A 152 11.30 36.64 11.78
CA ILE A 152 10.32 37.73 11.65
C ILE A 152 8.90 37.16 11.58
N ARG A 153 8.19 37.25 12.72
CA ARG A 153 6.72 37.19 12.78
C ARG A 153 6.17 38.54 12.33
N GLY A 154 6.11 38.77 11.01
CA GLY A 154 5.62 40.01 10.43
C GLY A 154 5.98 40.17 8.95
N SER A 155 5.48 41.22 8.33
CA SER A 155 5.71 41.57 6.90
C SER A 155 7.07 42.24 6.62
N GLY A 156 7.98 42.28 7.61
CA GLY A 156 9.31 42.87 7.50
C GLY A 156 10.30 41.93 6.82
N LEU A 157 11.11 42.46 5.90
CA LEU A 157 12.24 41.77 5.29
C LEU A 157 13.51 42.54 5.65
N ASP A 158 14.10 42.21 6.81
CA ASP A 158 15.38 42.77 7.23
C ASP A 158 16.52 41.94 6.63
N GLU A 159 17.27 42.59 5.76
CA GLU A 159 18.43 42.01 5.09
C GLU A 159 19.59 41.86 6.09
N VAL A 160 20.29 40.73 6.03
CA VAL A 160 21.47 40.53 6.85
C VAL A 160 22.59 41.43 6.33
N SER A 161 23.07 42.33 7.17
CA SER A 161 23.96 43.44 6.78
C SER A 161 25.40 43.03 6.43
N GLU A 162 25.81 41.79 6.71
CA GLU A 162 27.17 41.30 6.52
C GLU A 162 27.25 40.14 5.52
N THR A 163 28.12 40.26 4.53
CA THR A 163 28.39 39.20 3.54
C THR A 163 28.97 37.96 4.21
N GLY A 164 28.39 36.78 3.92
CA GLY A 164 28.80 35.50 4.51
C GLY A 164 27.96 35.04 5.72
N MET A 165 27.12 35.92 6.27
CA MET A 165 26.15 35.53 7.30
C MET A 165 25.02 34.67 6.71
N ARG A 166 24.50 33.77 7.54
CA ARG A 166 23.47 32.78 7.17
C ARG A 166 22.09 33.33 7.47
N GLY A 167 21.15 33.10 6.56
CA GLY A 167 19.76 33.49 6.74
C GLY A 167 18.82 32.84 5.74
N GLU A 168 17.57 33.29 5.70
CA GLU A 168 16.58 32.89 4.71
C GLU A 168 16.94 33.45 3.34
N ILE A 169 16.85 32.61 2.31
CA ILE A 169 16.99 33.01 0.91
C ILE A 169 15.66 33.63 0.45
N VAL A 170 15.71 34.89 0.05
CA VAL A 170 14.56 35.64 -0.49
C VAL A 170 14.84 36.02 -1.93
N LEU A 171 13.90 35.68 -2.82
CA LEU A 171 14.01 35.88 -4.26
C LEU A 171 13.18 37.08 -4.70
N PHE A 172 13.69 37.84 -5.67
CA PHE A 172 12.96 38.96 -6.29
C PHE A 172 13.57 39.29 -7.65
N GLY A 173 12.84 40.04 -8.48
CA GLY A 173 13.25 40.38 -9.84
C GLY A 173 12.14 40.05 -10.83
N ASN A 174 12.47 40.02 -12.12
CA ASN A 174 11.47 39.86 -13.19
C ASN A 174 10.77 38.49 -13.17
N GLN A 175 11.36 37.50 -12.48
CA GLN A 175 10.78 36.16 -12.31
C GLN A 175 9.78 36.06 -11.15
N VAL A 176 9.60 37.12 -10.36
CA VAL A 176 8.68 37.19 -9.21
C VAL A 176 7.83 38.46 -9.34
N ASP A 177 6.56 38.31 -9.71
CA ASP A 177 5.65 39.41 -10.10
C ASP A 177 4.27 39.32 -9.42
N VAL A 178 3.44 40.36 -9.54
CA VAL A 178 2.04 40.47 -9.08
C VAL A 178 1.21 39.24 -9.45
N VAL A 179 1.46 38.67 -10.64
CA VAL A 179 0.69 37.54 -11.17
C VAL A 179 1.17 36.19 -10.61
N THR A 180 2.35 36.14 -9.98
CA THR A 180 2.86 34.92 -9.34
C THR A 180 2.26 34.77 -7.94
N GLY A 181 1.47 33.72 -7.75
CA GLY A 181 0.79 33.43 -6.49
C GLY A 181 0.21 32.01 -6.46
N TYR A 182 -0.32 31.59 -5.31
CA TYR A 182 -0.96 30.30 -5.17
C TYR A 182 -2.43 30.38 -5.61
N LEU A 183 -2.82 29.53 -6.56
CA LEU A 183 -4.17 29.51 -7.12
C LEU A 183 -5.21 29.25 -6.02
N ASN A 184 -6.16 30.17 -5.84
CA ASN A 184 -7.26 30.10 -4.86
C ASN A 184 -6.82 29.92 -3.40
N ARG A 185 -5.64 30.42 -3.02
CA ARG A 185 -5.08 30.29 -1.66
C ARG A 185 -4.63 31.63 -1.08
N PRO A 186 -5.57 32.49 -0.66
CA PRO A 186 -5.26 33.80 -0.07
C PRO A 186 -4.51 33.67 1.27
N ASP A 187 -4.66 32.55 1.97
CA ASP A 187 -3.96 32.23 3.22
C ASP A 187 -2.44 32.08 3.05
N LEU A 188 -1.95 31.84 1.82
CA LEU A 188 -0.54 31.68 1.51
C LEU A 188 0.11 32.94 0.88
N GLU A 189 -0.62 34.05 0.78
CA GLU A 189 -0.12 35.33 0.24
C GLU A 189 1.06 35.88 1.05
N GLY A 190 1.17 35.55 2.35
CA GLY A 190 2.28 35.96 3.20
C GLY A 190 3.68 35.49 2.74
N LYS A 191 3.76 34.55 1.78
CA LYS A 191 5.03 34.15 1.14
C LYS A 191 5.47 35.12 0.04
N PHE A 192 4.54 35.88 -0.54
CA PHE A 192 4.78 36.92 -1.54
C PHE A 192 4.64 38.29 -0.87
N VAL A 193 5.77 38.83 -0.40
CA VAL A 193 5.78 40.11 0.31
C VAL A 193 5.93 41.24 -0.71
N ALA A 194 4.90 42.07 -0.85
CA ALA A 194 4.96 43.28 -1.65
C ALA A 194 5.82 44.34 -0.93
N LYS A 195 6.79 44.93 -1.64
CA LYS A 195 7.60 46.05 -1.14
C LYS A 195 7.56 47.18 -2.15
N GLU A 196 7.19 48.38 -1.69
CA GLU A 196 7.33 49.59 -2.50
C GLU A 196 8.81 49.92 -2.65
N VAL A 197 9.28 50.07 -3.89
CA VAL A 197 10.63 50.56 -4.20
C VAL A 197 10.50 51.90 -4.92
N VAL A 198 11.26 52.89 -4.44
CA VAL A 198 11.46 54.16 -5.16
C VAL A 198 12.66 53.95 -6.08
N ASP A 199 12.45 53.87 -7.40
CA ASP A 199 13.57 53.83 -8.35
C ASP A 199 14.22 55.23 -8.39
N THR A 200 15.43 55.34 -7.85
CA THR A 200 16.32 56.49 -8.08
C THR A 200 17.34 56.09 -9.14
N GLU A 201 17.02 56.35 -10.41
CA GLU A 201 17.98 56.72 -11.48
C GLU A 201 17.27 56.84 -12.83
N ASN A 202 16.85 58.07 -13.18
CA ASN A 202 17.26 58.74 -14.43
C ASN A 202 16.56 60.09 -14.60
N CYS A 203 17.37 61.14 -14.80
CA CYS A 203 17.04 62.43 -15.41
C CYS A 203 15.60 62.96 -15.21
N GLY A 204 15.31 63.48 -14.01
CA GLY A 204 14.46 64.66 -13.86
C GLY A 204 12.99 64.59 -14.33
N LYS A 205 12.39 63.40 -14.51
CA LYS A 205 10.94 63.26 -14.75
C LYS A 205 10.33 62.22 -13.83
N ASN A 206 9.22 62.62 -13.19
CA ASN A 206 8.40 61.90 -12.19
C ASN A 206 8.67 60.39 -12.07
N THR A 207 9.20 60.00 -10.92
CA THR A 207 9.41 58.61 -10.52
C THR A 207 8.07 57.93 -10.24
N ALA A 208 7.68 56.98 -11.10
CA ALA A 208 6.60 56.05 -10.76
C ALA A 208 7.08 55.13 -9.63
N LYS A 209 6.32 55.04 -8.54
CA LYS A 209 6.54 54.03 -7.50
C LYS A 209 6.28 52.65 -8.12
N ALA A 210 7.30 51.80 -8.20
CA ALA A 210 7.14 50.42 -8.63
C ALA A 210 7.01 49.52 -7.39
N VAL A 211 5.93 48.75 -7.30
CA VAL A 211 5.79 47.68 -6.30
C VAL A 211 6.55 46.47 -6.83
N ARG A 212 7.55 45.98 -6.10
CA ARG A 212 8.24 44.71 -6.40
C ARG A 212 7.86 43.66 -5.38
N TYR A 213 7.70 42.43 -5.84
CA TYR A 213 7.35 41.29 -5.00
C TYR A 213 8.61 40.52 -4.60
N HIS A 214 8.65 40.11 -3.33
CA HIS A 214 9.67 39.23 -2.77
C HIS A 214 9.04 37.89 -2.45
N TYR A 215 9.69 36.79 -2.85
CA TYR A 215 9.27 35.44 -2.51
C TYR A 215 10.18 34.86 -1.43
N ARG A 216 9.59 34.48 -0.29
CA ARG A 216 10.24 33.79 0.82
C ARG A 216 10.34 32.29 0.53
N THR A 217 11.56 31.78 0.34
CA THR A 217 11.77 30.38 -0.09
C THR A 217 11.64 29.37 1.05
N GLY A 218 11.83 29.80 2.29
CA GLY A 218 12.05 28.91 3.44
C GLY A 218 13.37 28.13 3.41
N ASP A 219 14.25 28.39 2.43
CA ASP A 219 15.57 27.78 2.33
C ASP A 219 16.61 28.65 3.03
N ARG A 220 17.57 28.01 3.69
CA ARG A 220 18.67 28.66 4.42
C ARG A 220 19.93 28.64 3.58
N GLY A 221 20.58 29.80 3.45
CA GLY A 221 21.81 29.92 2.69
C GLY A 221 22.60 31.17 3.03
N TYR A 222 23.66 31.39 2.27
CA TYR A 222 24.48 32.59 2.32
C TYR A 222 25.16 32.84 0.97
N ILE A 223 25.53 34.10 0.71
CA ILE A 223 26.33 34.48 -0.46
C ILE A 223 27.80 34.40 -0.06
N ASN A 224 28.60 33.67 -0.84
CA ASN A 224 30.03 33.52 -0.60
C ASN A 224 30.73 34.88 -0.81
N PRO A 225 31.50 35.38 0.18
CA PRO A 225 32.13 36.69 0.09
C PRO A 225 33.23 36.76 -0.98
N ASP A 226 33.89 35.64 -1.28
CA ASP A 226 35.03 35.61 -2.21
C ASP A 226 34.63 35.77 -3.68
N ASP A 227 33.48 35.20 -4.08
CA ASP A 227 33.11 35.11 -5.50
C ASP A 227 31.65 35.42 -5.82
N GLY A 228 30.84 35.77 -4.81
CA GLY A 228 29.44 36.11 -4.96
C GLY A 228 28.52 34.93 -5.30
N SER A 229 29.01 33.69 -5.27
CA SER A 229 28.15 32.52 -5.49
C SER A 229 27.23 32.24 -4.30
N LEU A 230 26.06 31.65 -4.57
CA LEU A 230 25.10 31.24 -3.55
C LEU A 230 25.43 29.83 -3.04
N SER A 231 25.46 29.68 -1.72
CA SER A 231 25.59 28.39 -1.02
C SER A 231 24.31 28.05 -0.25
N ILE A 232 23.77 26.86 -0.49
CA ILE A 232 22.56 26.35 0.19
C ILE A 232 22.97 25.44 1.34
N LEU A 233 22.46 25.74 2.54
CA LEU A 233 22.73 24.96 3.77
C LEU A 233 21.66 23.92 4.06
N GLY A 234 20.44 24.14 3.55
CA GLY A 234 19.28 23.30 3.79
C GLY A 234 18.05 24.16 3.97
N ARG A 235 17.08 23.68 4.73
CA ARG A 235 15.88 24.43 5.08
C ARG A 235 15.90 24.98 6.48
N ILE A 236 15.13 26.05 6.70
CA ILE A 236 14.89 26.59 8.02
C ILE A 236 14.11 25.55 8.82
N VAL A 237 14.68 25.12 9.95
CA VAL A 237 14.08 24.11 10.83
C VAL A 237 13.08 24.80 11.74
N GLY A 238 11.79 24.55 11.54
CA GLY A 238 10.73 25.06 12.43
C GLY A 238 9.53 25.67 11.72
N GLU A 239 9.67 26.10 10.46
CA GLU A 239 8.55 26.52 9.62
C GLU A 239 8.16 25.37 8.68
N GLU A 240 7.38 24.46 9.27
CA GLU A 240 6.44 23.51 8.66
C GLU A 240 6.93 22.61 7.51
N GLY A 241 7.30 21.38 7.89
CA GLY A 241 6.86 20.15 7.21
C GLY A 241 7.45 19.81 5.84
N MET A 242 8.01 20.75 5.09
CA MET A 242 8.37 20.50 3.70
C MET A 242 9.81 19.98 3.55
N VAL A 243 9.96 18.75 3.05
CA VAL A 243 11.24 18.10 2.77
C VAL A 243 11.33 17.72 1.30
N LYS A 244 12.54 17.78 0.71
CA LYS A 244 12.78 17.21 -0.62
C LYS A 244 13.33 15.79 -0.47
N THR A 245 12.57 14.78 -0.92
CA THR A 245 12.99 13.37 -0.94
C THR A 245 13.01 12.88 -2.38
N ASN A 246 14.15 12.37 -2.84
CA ASN A 246 14.34 11.82 -4.20
C ASN A 246 13.85 12.77 -5.31
N GLY A 247 14.01 14.08 -5.10
CA GLY A 247 13.67 15.13 -6.09
C GLY A 247 12.24 15.63 -6.01
N VAL A 248 11.43 15.04 -5.13
CA VAL A 248 10.03 15.43 -4.92
C VAL A 248 9.92 16.29 -3.68
N ARG A 249 9.23 17.43 -3.81
CA ARG A 249 8.78 18.26 -2.70
C ARG A 249 7.64 17.53 -1.97
N VAL A 250 7.92 17.13 -0.73
CA VAL A 250 7.00 16.39 0.15
C VAL A 250 6.66 17.25 1.36
N GLU A 251 5.38 17.46 1.59
CA GLU A 251 4.87 18.11 2.79
C GLU A 251 4.54 17.03 3.82
N LEU A 252 5.33 16.92 4.90
CA LEU A 252 5.12 15.91 5.96
C LEU A 252 3.74 16.07 6.62
N GLY A 253 3.23 17.30 6.72
CA GLY A 253 1.88 17.55 7.23
C GLY A 253 0.77 16.98 6.33
N GLU A 254 0.98 16.89 5.02
CA GLU A 254 0.03 16.26 4.08
C GLU A 254 -0.05 14.75 4.33
N ILE A 255 1.09 14.13 4.64
CA ILE A 255 1.18 12.70 4.99
C ILE A 255 0.47 12.42 6.31
N GLU A 256 0.77 13.24 7.33
CA GLU A 256 0.14 13.16 8.65
C GLU A 256 -1.39 13.31 8.52
N ALA A 257 -1.86 14.30 7.76
CA ALA A 257 -3.29 14.53 7.50
C ALA A 257 -3.94 13.39 6.70
N ALA A 258 -3.24 12.81 5.72
CA ALA A 258 -3.77 11.68 4.95
C ALA A 258 -3.98 10.44 5.82
N LEU A 259 -3.04 10.13 6.72
CA LEU A 259 -3.14 8.99 7.63
C LEU A 259 -4.22 9.20 8.72
N MET A 260 -4.39 10.42 9.20
CA MET A 260 -5.44 10.78 10.17
C MET A 260 -6.82 10.96 9.51
N SER A 261 -6.91 10.94 8.19
CA SER A 261 -8.18 11.17 7.50
C SER A 261 -9.11 9.96 7.51
N GLY A 262 -10.42 10.22 7.56
CA GLY A 262 -11.48 9.23 7.43
C GLY A 262 -12.60 9.46 8.44
N ASP A 263 -13.85 9.37 7.98
CA ASP A 263 -15.02 9.34 8.86
C ASP A 263 -15.15 7.91 9.39
N ASP A 264 -14.39 7.59 10.44
CA ASP A 264 -14.49 6.29 11.11
C ASP A 264 -15.70 6.32 12.07
N GLN A 265 -16.89 6.57 11.52
CA GLN A 265 -18.15 6.50 12.26
C GLN A 265 -18.60 5.04 12.36
N ASP A 266 -18.82 4.58 13.58
CA ASP A 266 -19.52 3.31 13.82
C ASP A 266 -20.98 3.44 13.34
N GLY A 267 -21.66 2.33 13.02
CA GLY A 267 -23.07 2.32 12.61
C GLY A 267 -24.07 2.94 13.62
N ASN A 268 -23.58 3.41 14.77
CA ASN A 268 -24.30 4.10 15.83
C ASN A 268 -23.99 5.62 15.92
N GLY A 269 -23.14 6.16 15.04
CA GLY A 269 -22.84 7.61 14.96
C GLY A 269 -21.76 8.13 15.92
N GLU A 270 -21.02 7.25 16.60
CA GLU A 270 -19.85 7.63 17.39
C GLU A 270 -18.57 7.61 16.53
N GLU A 271 -17.77 8.67 16.60
CA GLU A 271 -16.48 8.78 15.88
C GLU A 271 -15.38 8.00 16.62
N TYR A 272 -14.81 7.00 15.95
CA TYR A 272 -13.69 6.22 16.45
C TYR A 272 -12.54 6.18 15.43
N PRO A 273 -11.69 7.23 15.38
CA PRO A 273 -10.60 7.27 14.41
C PRO A 273 -9.63 6.10 14.62
N VAL A 274 -9.32 5.38 13.54
CA VAL A 274 -8.32 4.29 13.55
C VAL A 274 -6.95 4.84 13.95
N VAL A 275 -6.59 6.02 13.42
CA VAL A 275 -5.37 6.76 13.74
C VAL A 275 -5.75 8.01 14.50
N THR A 276 -5.37 8.10 15.77
CA THR A 276 -5.68 9.24 16.65
C THR A 276 -4.66 10.37 16.54
N ASP A 277 -3.39 10.03 16.31
CA ASP A 277 -2.33 11.01 16.07
C ASP A 277 -1.25 10.42 15.15
N CYS A 278 -0.53 11.28 14.43
CA CYS A 278 0.51 10.86 13.48
C CYS A 278 1.65 11.87 13.38
N LEU A 279 2.87 11.37 13.22
CA LEU A 279 4.06 12.18 12.93
C LEU A 279 4.90 11.52 11.83
N ALA A 280 5.19 12.24 10.76
CA ALA A 280 6.04 11.75 9.66
C ALA A 280 7.47 12.27 9.82
N LYS A 281 8.45 11.42 9.49
CA LYS A 281 9.89 11.74 9.55
C LYS A 281 10.63 11.14 8.37
N VAL A 282 11.54 11.93 7.81
CA VAL A 282 12.45 11.48 6.75
C VAL A 282 13.72 10.93 7.38
N PHE A 283 14.09 9.72 6.98
CA PHE A 283 15.34 9.06 7.33
C PHE A 283 16.26 9.04 6.13
N LYS A 284 17.53 9.40 6.34
CA LYS A 284 18.56 9.29 5.31
C LYS A 284 19.33 8.00 5.54
N ASN A 285 19.28 7.11 4.57
CA ASN A 285 20.09 5.89 4.59
C ASN A 285 21.57 6.23 4.39
N PRO A 286 22.49 5.38 4.85
CA PRO A 286 23.94 5.55 4.62
C PRO A 286 24.30 5.75 3.13
N ASP A 287 23.48 5.18 2.25
CA ASP A 287 23.64 5.23 0.78
C ASP A 287 23.20 6.58 0.16
N GLY A 288 22.69 7.51 0.97
CA GLY A 288 22.25 8.84 0.55
C GLY A 288 20.79 8.92 0.08
N GLN A 289 20.09 7.80 -0.05
CA GLN A 289 18.65 7.77 -0.34
C GLN A 289 17.83 8.17 0.89
N SER A 290 16.71 8.86 0.66
CA SER A 290 15.79 9.30 1.72
C SER A 290 14.53 8.43 1.72
N ALA A 291 14.19 7.88 2.87
CA ALA A 291 12.96 7.11 3.12
C ALA A 291 12.05 7.87 4.08
N ILE A 292 10.73 7.70 3.94
CA ILE A 292 9.73 8.39 4.77
C ILE A 292 9.11 7.35 5.71
N HIS A 293 9.21 7.57 7.02
CA HIS A 293 8.54 6.75 8.02
C HIS A 293 7.43 7.55 8.70
N ALA A 294 6.28 6.91 8.88
CA ALA A 294 5.16 7.48 9.61
C ALA A 294 5.00 6.77 10.96
N TYR A 295 4.85 7.55 12.03
CA TYR A 295 4.61 7.06 13.37
C TYR A 295 3.17 7.38 13.75
N CYS A 296 2.35 6.35 13.90
CA CYS A 296 0.92 6.47 14.13
C CYS A 296 0.58 6.04 15.57
N VAL A 297 -0.31 6.78 16.20
CA VAL A 297 -1.00 6.38 17.42
C VAL A 297 -2.35 5.82 17.00
N PHE A 298 -2.62 4.58 17.39
CA PHE A 298 -3.90 3.92 17.10
C PHE A 298 -4.84 3.96 18.31
N GLY A 299 -6.14 3.93 18.04
CA GLY A 299 -7.16 3.78 19.07
C GLY A 299 -7.02 2.46 19.85
N GLU A 300 -7.49 2.44 21.09
CA GLU A 300 -7.35 1.30 22.00
C GLU A 300 -8.03 0.01 21.48
N ARG A 301 -9.13 0.15 20.74
CA ARG A 301 -9.80 -0.97 20.07
C ARG A 301 -8.92 -1.59 18.99
N VAL A 302 -8.27 -0.77 18.17
CA VAL A 302 -7.38 -1.21 17.10
C VAL A 302 -6.19 -1.98 17.67
N TRP A 303 -5.58 -1.51 18.77
CA TRP A 303 -4.51 -2.24 19.46
C TRP A 303 -4.94 -3.64 19.91
N LYS A 304 -6.14 -3.77 20.48
CA LYS A 304 -6.70 -5.07 20.86
C LYS A 304 -6.98 -5.97 19.65
N GLU A 305 -7.53 -5.40 18.58
CA GLU A 305 -7.84 -6.11 17.32
C GLU A 305 -6.60 -6.67 16.63
N ILE A 306 -5.45 -5.99 16.74
CA ILE A 306 -4.17 -6.49 16.22
C ILE A 306 -3.39 -7.35 17.23
N GLY A 307 -4.00 -7.70 18.37
CA GLY A 307 -3.44 -8.64 19.35
C GLY A 307 -2.41 -8.05 20.31
N ILE A 308 -2.41 -6.73 20.52
CA ILE A 308 -1.46 -6.02 21.38
C ILE A 308 -2.18 -5.49 22.63
N SER A 309 -1.74 -5.97 23.79
CA SER A 309 -2.32 -5.60 25.09
C SER A 309 -1.76 -4.26 25.61
N GLN A 310 -2.46 -3.64 26.57
CA GLN A 310 -2.08 -2.35 27.19
C GLN A 310 -0.68 -2.35 27.80
N ASN A 311 -0.25 -3.46 28.38
CA ASN A 311 1.03 -3.59 29.08
C ASN A 311 2.15 -4.17 28.21
N ASP A 312 1.98 -4.20 26.89
CA ASP A 312 3.01 -4.72 26.00
C ASP A 312 4.16 -3.72 25.87
N ALA A 313 5.31 -4.07 26.46
CA ALA A 313 6.55 -3.28 26.45
C ALA A 313 7.01 -2.91 25.02
N ARG A 314 6.63 -3.72 24.02
CA ARG A 314 6.91 -3.44 22.60
C ARG A 314 6.25 -2.15 22.11
N SER A 315 5.05 -1.85 22.60
CA SER A 315 4.25 -0.70 22.17
C SER A 315 4.59 0.59 22.92
N THR A 316 5.06 0.48 24.17
CA THR A 316 5.32 1.61 25.08
C THR A 316 6.72 2.17 24.96
N GLU A 317 7.76 1.35 24.74
CA GLU A 317 9.16 1.84 24.72
C GLU A 317 9.80 1.84 23.33
N LYS A 318 9.39 0.93 22.43
CA LYS A 318 10.14 0.60 21.21
C LYS A 318 9.39 0.83 19.90
N GLY A 319 8.06 0.82 19.92
CA GLY A 319 7.22 0.94 18.73
C GLY A 319 7.12 -0.36 17.94
N ILE A 320 6.04 -0.48 17.15
CA ILE A 320 5.67 -1.71 16.44
C ILE A 320 5.53 -1.42 14.96
N ILE A 321 6.33 -2.08 14.13
CA ILE A 321 6.27 -1.94 12.68
C ILE A 321 5.02 -2.68 12.17
N ILE A 322 4.12 -1.92 11.53
CA ILE A 322 2.92 -2.44 10.87
C ILE A 322 3.34 -2.88 9.47
N ASN A 323 3.58 -4.17 9.30
CA ASN A 323 4.24 -4.77 8.13
C ASN A 323 3.29 -5.55 7.21
N GLY A 324 1.99 -5.59 7.49
CA GLY A 324 1.03 -6.31 6.67
C GLY A 324 -0.37 -6.37 7.24
N GLY A 325 -1.21 -7.18 6.61
CA GLY A 325 -2.59 -7.38 7.01
C GLY A 325 -3.54 -6.23 6.64
N PRO A 326 -4.75 -6.25 7.20
CA PRO A 326 -5.80 -5.33 6.80
C PRO A 326 -5.53 -3.90 7.28
N LEU A 327 -4.92 -3.72 8.47
CA LEU A 327 -4.54 -2.39 8.97
C LEU A 327 -3.50 -1.72 8.07
N TRP A 328 -2.46 -2.46 7.64
CA TRP A 328 -1.47 -1.93 6.71
C TRP A 328 -2.10 -1.53 5.37
N SER A 329 -2.99 -2.38 4.84
CA SER A 329 -3.68 -2.13 3.56
C SER A 329 -4.55 -0.88 3.64
N LEU A 330 -5.31 -0.72 4.74
CA LEU A 330 -6.10 0.46 5.03
C LEU A 330 -5.24 1.73 5.03
N LEU A 331 -4.16 1.75 5.81
CA LEU A 331 -3.30 2.94 5.92
C LEU A 331 -2.60 3.28 4.60
N ARG A 332 -2.21 2.26 3.83
CA ARG A 332 -1.61 2.46 2.52
C ARG A 332 -2.59 3.07 1.52
N VAL A 333 -3.84 2.58 1.47
CA VAL A 333 -4.84 3.14 0.56
C VAL A 333 -5.27 4.54 1.00
N LYS A 334 -5.37 4.83 2.31
CA LYS A 334 -5.56 6.19 2.83
C LYS A 334 -4.49 7.15 2.29
N CYS A 335 -3.23 6.72 2.28
CA CYS A 335 -2.13 7.47 1.66
C CYS A 335 -2.28 7.57 0.13
N SER A 336 -2.47 6.46 -0.58
CA SER A 336 -2.55 6.45 -2.06
C SER A 336 -3.68 7.34 -2.62
N ASN A 337 -4.81 7.47 -1.92
CA ASN A 337 -5.94 8.27 -2.36
C ASN A 337 -5.67 9.78 -2.30
N ARG A 338 -4.76 10.23 -1.44
CA ARG A 338 -4.49 11.66 -1.18
C ARG A 338 -3.08 12.09 -1.58
N LEU A 339 -2.13 11.17 -1.61
CA LEU A 339 -0.71 11.44 -1.78
C LEU A 339 -0.19 10.91 -3.12
N ARG A 340 0.82 11.58 -3.65
CA ARG A 340 1.63 11.05 -4.75
C ARG A 340 2.42 9.82 -4.28
N LYS A 341 2.68 8.85 -5.18
CA LYS A 341 3.40 7.60 -4.84
C LYS A 341 4.72 7.82 -4.09
N ALA A 342 5.48 8.85 -4.46
CA ALA A 342 6.76 9.19 -3.81
C ALA A 342 6.62 9.78 -2.39
N CYS A 343 5.42 10.21 -1.99
CA CYS A 343 5.10 10.75 -0.67
C CYS A 343 4.50 9.68 0.27
N ILE A 344 4.18 8.49 -0.24
CA ILE A 344 3.65 7.40 0.58
C ILE A 344 4.78 6.90 1.51
N PRO A 345 4.55 6.82 2.83
CA PRO A 345 5.54 6.29 3.76
C PRO A 345 5.98 4.87 3.39
N SER A 346 7.28 4.62 3.41
CA SER A 346 7.84 3.27 3.20
C SER A 346 7.56 2.35 4.38
N THR A 347 7.52 2.91 5.59
CA THR A 347 7.29 2.17 6.83
C THR A 347 6.31 2.91 7.72
N ILE A 348 5.37 2.17 8.30
CA ILE A 348 4.43 2.69 9.29
C ILE A 348 4.70 2.01 10.63
N VAL A 349 4.89 2.80 11.68
CA VAL A 349 5.20 2.35 13.03
C VAL A 349 4.08 2.77 13.97
N GLY A 350 3.46 1.81 14.64
CA GLY A 350 2.53 2.05 15.73
C GLY A 350 3.25 2.37 17.04
N ILE A 351 2.89 3.48 17.68
CA ILE A 351 3.37 3.87 19.02
C ILE A 351 2.19 4.25 19.92
N ARG A 352 2.33 4.10 21.24
CA ARG A 352 1.26 4.42 22.20
C ARG A 352 1.03 5.93 22.37
N GLN A 353 2.10 6.72 22.26
CA GLN A 353 2.04 8.17 22.40
C GLN A 353 3.18 8.83 21.62
N LEU A 354 2.91 10.01 21.04
CA LEU A 354 3.96 10.81 20.41
C LEU A 354 4.90 11.42 21.47
N PRO A 355 6.23 11.42 21.24
CA PRO A 355 7.16 12.12 22.11
C PRO A 355 6.91 13.62 22.09
N LEU A 356 6.91 14.22 23.28
CA LEU A 356 6.72 15.65 23.50
C LEU A 356 8.03 16.30 23.95
N SER A 357 8.29 17.52 23.48
CA SER A 357 9.40 18.33 23.94
C SER A 357 9.16 18.84 25.37
N ARG A 358 10.20 19.42 26.00
CA ARG A 358 10.08 20.10 27.31
C ARG A 358 9.03 21.22 27.35
N THR A 359 8.63 21.74 26.18
CA THR A 359 7.61 22.80 26.04
C THR A 359 6.23 22.25 25.68
N GLY A 360 6.04 20.92 25.66
CA GLY A 360 4.75 20.28 25.36
C GLY A 360 4.41 20.22 23.86
N LYS A 361 5.35 20.56 22.96
CA LYS A 361 5.15 20.43 21.51
C LYS A 361 5.57 19.06 21.02
N ARG A 362 4.97 18.58 19.92
CA ARG A 362 5.36 17.31 19.25
C ARG A 362 6.83 17.35 18.84
N ASP A 363 7.59 16.32 19.20
CA ASP A 363 9.03 16.25 18.95
C ASP A 363 9.39 15.16 17.93
N ARG A 364 9.88 15.56 16.75
CA ARG A 364 10.36 14.61 15.72
C ARG A 364 11.71 13.97 16.07
N SER A 365 12.48 14.57 16.98
CA SER A 365 13.82 14.07 17.35
C SER A 365 13.74 12.90 18.31
N GLY A 366 12.79 12.90 19.25
CA GLY A 366 12.54 11.82 20.21
C GLY A 366 11.85 10.56 19.67
N LEU A 367 11.59 10.47 18.36
CA LEU A 367 10.97 9.28 17.74
C LEU A 367 11.94 8.07 17.75
N PRO A 368 11.45 6.84 18.02
CA PRO A 368 12.29 5.64 18.11
C PRO A 368 12.89 5.27 16.76
N SER A 369 14.12 4.73 16.77
CA SER A 369 14.78 4.20 15.57
C SER A 369 14.17 2.86 15.16
N LEU A 370 14.14 2.56 13.86
CA LEU A 370 13.56 1.30 13.36
C LEU A 370 14.25 0.05 13.91
N ASP A 371 15.55 0.10 14.18
CA ASP A 371 16.32 -1.01 14.74
C ASP A 371 15.85 -1.41 16.15
N SER A 372 15.25 -0.45 16.86
CA SER A 372 14.68 -0.69 18.19
C SER A 372 13.26 -1.25 18.13
N CYS A 373 12.55 -1.05 17.01
CA CYS A 373 11.15 -1.43 16.87
C CYS A 373 10.97 -2.94 16.71
N SER A 374 9.87 -3.45 17.25
CA SER A 374 9.45 -4.85 17.04
C SER A 374 8.51 -4.95 15.84
N ILE A 375 8.44 -6.12 15.20
CA ILE A 375 7.58 -6.35 14.04
C ILE A 375 6.25 -6.92 14.49
N LEU A 376 5.16 -6.47 13.88
CA LEU A 376 3.86 -7.13 14.04
C LEU A 376 3.88 -8.50 13.36
N ASN A 377 4.07 -9.57 14.13
CA ASN A 377 3.88 -10.93 13.64
C ASN A 377 2.37 -11.21 13.54
N ILE A 378 1.76 -10.83 12.43
CA ILE A 378 0.42 -11.32 12.10
C ILE A 378 0.56 -12.82 11.90
N SER A 379 -0.24 -13.60 12.61
CA SER A 379 -0.32 -15.06 12.52
C SER A 379 -0.88 -15.52 11.17
N ASN A 380 -0.27 -15.07 10.07
CA ASN A 380 -0.49 -15.63 8.75
C ASN A 380 0.21 -16.99 8.70
N GLN A 381 -0.44 -18.03 9.24
CA GLN A 381 -0.11 -19.44 9.00
C GLN A 381 -0.22 -19.84 7.51
N MET A 382 -0.42 -18.89 6.58
CA MET A 382 -0.81 -19.12 5.18
C MET A 382 0.10 -18.47 4.13
N SER A 383 1.19 -17.79 4.50
CA SER A 383 2.13 -17.24 3.50
C SER A 383 3.46 -17.97 3.53
N THR A 384 3.75 -18.71 2.46
CA THR A 384 5.04 -19.38 2.27
C THR A 384 6.14 -18.31 2.13
N PRO A 385 7.26 -18.43 2.87
CA PRO A 385 8.43 -17.59 2.64
C PRO A 385 8.85 -17.65 1.18
N LEU A 386 9.12 -16.50 0.57
CA LEU A 386 9.45 -16.39 -0.85
C LEU A 386 10.74 -17.14 -1.19
N GLU A 387 11.68 -17.21 -0.25
CA GLU A 387 12.93 -17.96 -0.40
C GLU A 387 12.71 -19.46 -0.65
N LYS A 388 11.61 -20.01 -0.12
CA LYS A 388 11.24 -21.43 -0.27
C LYS A 388 10.21 -21.64 -1.38
N TYR A 389 9.87 -20.59 -2.14
CA TYR A 389 8.85 -20.61 -3.18
C TYR A 389 9.51 -20.58 -4.56
N GLY A 390 9.23 -21.60 -5.38
CA GLY A 390 9.78 -21.70 -6.73
C GLY A 390 11.30 -21.97 -6.79
N LEU A 391 11.85 -22.01 -7.99
CA LEU A 391 13.29 -22.15 -8.26
C LEU A 391 14.00 -20.79 -8.17
N ALA A 392 13.33 -19.73 -8.64
CA ALA A 392 13.85 -18.37 -8.66
C ALA A 392 13.69 -17.61 -7.33
N GLY A 393 12.87 -18.10 -6.39
CA GLY A 393 12.50 -17.37 -5.17
C GLY A 393 13.68 -16.96 -4.29
N SER A 394 14.64 -17.85 -4.05
CA SER A 394 15.86 -17.54 -3.28
C SER A 394 16.71 -16.45 -3.95
N ALA A 395 16.89 -16.52 -5.27
CA ALA A 395 17.64 -15.53 -6.02
C ALA A 395 16.96 -14.14 -6.03
N VAL A 396 15.62 -14.12 -6.10
CA VAL A 396 14.82 -12.90 -5.97
C VAL A 396 14.98 -12.30 -4.58
N VAL A 397 14.85 -13.09 -3.52
CA VAL A 397 15.04 -12.66 -2.13
C VAL A 397 16.41 -12.03 -1.92
N GLU A 398 17.50 -12.72 -2.27
CA GLU A 398 18.85 -12.19 -2.09
C GLU A 398 19.06 -10.85 -2.81
N THR A 399 18.56 -10.74 -4.04
CA THR A 399 18.68 -9.51 -4.83
C THR A 399 17.87 -8.38 -4.21
N LEU A 400 16.65 -8.64 -3.75
CA LEU A 400 15.82 -7.64 -3.08
C LEU A 400 16.44 -7.17 -1.77
N VAL A 401 16.96 -8.09 -0.95
CA VAL A 401 17.62 -7.76 0.31
C VAL A 401 18.82 -6.86 0.08
N GLN A 402 19.66 -7.19 -0.91
CA GLN A 402 20.84 -6.41 -1.23
C GLN A 402 20.51 -5.01 -1.74
N TYR A 403 19.60 -4.88 -2.71
CA TYR A 403 19.38 -3.61 -3.42
C TYR A 403 18.32 -2.71 -2.80
N LEU A 404 17.37 -3.26 -2.04
CA LEU A 404 16.45 -2.47 -1.22
C LEU A 404 16.99 -2.24 0.20
N ASN A 405 18.18 -2.78 0.50
CA ASN A 405 18.83 -2.70 1.82
C ASN A 405 17.88 -3.10 2.96
N LEU A 406 17.19 -4.22 2.76
CA LEU A 406 16.16 -4.70 3.68
C LEU A 406 16.81 -5.14 5.00
N GLN A 407 16.43 -4.45 6.07
CA GLN A 407 16.86 -4.80 7.42
C GLN A 407 16.39 -6.21 7.79
N PRO A 408 17.08 -6.93 8.70
CA PRO A 408 16.71 -8.30 9.08
C PRO A 408 15.24 -8.48 9.46
N CYS A 409 14.62 -7.43 10.01
CA CYS A 409 13.20 -7.37 10.27
C CYS A 409 12.34 -7.37 8.99
N GLN A 410 12.70 -6.57 7.99
CA GLN A 410 12.02 -6.49 6.70
C GLN A 410 12.21 -7.75 5.84
N GLN A 411 13.28 -8.52 6.06
CA GLN A 411 13.49 -9.79 5.36
C GLN A 411 12.40 -10.83 5.70
N GLN A 412 11.83 -10.75 6.91
CA GLN A 412 10.69 -11.59 7.31
C GLN A 412 9.40 -11.24 6.55
N MET A 413 9.35 -10.09 5.86
CA MET A 413 8.23 -9.69 4.99
C MET A 413 8.28 -10.36 3.61
N LEU A 414 9.40 -10.98 3.23
CA LEU A 414 9.55 -11.62 1.91
C LEU A 414 8.75 -12.93 1.85
N THR A 415 7.46 -12.80 1.58
CA THR A 415 6.54 -13.91 1.36
C THR A 415 5.90 -13.82 -0.02
N LYS A 416 5.32 -14.93 -0.50
CA LYS A 416 4.70 -14.98 -1.84
C LYS A 416 3.70 -13.85 -2.13
N SER A 417 2.99 -13.37 -1.11
CA SER A 417 1.87 -12.43 -1.25
C SER A 417 2.30 -10.96 -1.20
N VAL A 418 3.55 -10.67 -0.86
CA VAL A 418 4.05 -9.30 -0.75
C VAL A 418 4.46 -8.79 -2.12
N SER A 419 4.15 -7.53 -2.42
CA SER A 419 4.53 -6.90 -3.69
C SER A 419 5.83 -6.09 -3.57
N PHE A 420 6.52 -5.92 -4.70
CA PHE A 420 7.80 -5.20 -4.76
C PHE A 420 7.71 -3.79 -4.16
N ALA A 421 6.60 -3.09 -4.41
CA ALA A 421 6.35 -1.75 -3.88
C ALA A 421 6.19 -1.69 -2.35
N VAL A 422 5.75 -2.78 -1.71
CA VAL A 422 5.60 -2.86 -0.24
C VAL A 422 6.94 -2.89 0.47
N LEU A 423 7.94 -3.48 -0.18
CA LEU A 423 9.28 -3.61 0.35
C LEU A 423 10.12 -2.33 0.17
N GLY A 424 9.50 -1.23 -0.26
CA GLY A 424 10.20 0.00 -0.62
C GLY A 424 10.78 -0.01 -2.04
N GLY A 425 10.39 -0.98 -2.87
CA GLY A 425 10.75 -1.03 -4.28
C GLY A 425 10.09 0.10 -5.07
N ASP A 426 10.88 0.79 -5.87
CA ASP A 426 10.48 1.93 -6.69
C ASP A 426 10.95 1.79 -8.14
N SER A 427 10.63 2.78 -8.98
CA SER A 427 11.02 2.77 -10.39
C SER A 427 12.53 2.90 -10.62
N LEU A 428 13.32 3.25 -9.59
CA LEU A 428 14.77 3.40 -9.67
C LEU A 428 15.49 2.11 -9.29
N SER A 429 15.00 1.42 -8.26
CA SER A 429 15.49 0.12 -7.79
C SER A 429 15.03 -1.04 -8.68
N ALA A 430 13.82 -1.00 -9.24
CA ALA A 430 13.33 -2.04 -10.15
C ALA A 430 14.28 -2.34 -11.33
N PRO A 431 14.81 -1.35 -12.07
CA PRO A 431 15.81 -1.59 -13.13
C PRO A 431 17.07 -2.29 -12.66
N VAL A 432 17.53 -1.99 -11.45
CA VAL A 432 18.74 -2.58 -10.88
C VAL A 432 18.48 -4.03 -10.48
N VAL A 433 17.34 -4.29 -9.83
CA VAL A 433 16.90 -5.64 -9.44
C VAL A 433 16.71 -6.52 -10.68
N CYS A 434 15.94 -6.08 -11.67
CA CYS A 434 15.67 -6.84 -12.89
C CYS A 434 16.95 -7.15 -13.69
N ARG A 435 17.87 -6.19 -13.81
CA ARG A 435 19.17 -6.42 -14.49
C ARG A 435 20.06 -7.39 -13.74
N THR A 436 20.11 -7.30 -12.42
CA THR A 436 20.90 -8.23 -11.61
C THR A 436 20.34 -9.64 -11.72
N LEU A 437 19.01 -9.80 -11.64
CA LEU A 437 18.36 -11.09 -11.83
C LEU A 437 18.68 -11.65 -13.23
N TYR A 438 18.50 -10.86 -14.30
CA TYR A 438 18.84 -11.30 -15.66
C TYR A 438 20.31 -11.74 -15.77
N ALA A 439 21.26 -10.93 -15.26
CA ALA A 439 22.67 -11.27 -15.31
C ALA A 439 22.99 -12.56 -14.55
N ARG A 440 22.33 -12.77 -13.41
CA ARG A 440 22.48 -13.97 -12.58
C ARG A 440 21.93 -15.23 -13.28
N PHE A 441 20.73 -15.15 -13.85
CA PHE A 441 20.11 -16.28 -14.54
C PHE A 441 20.78 -16.63 -15.88
N HIS A 442 21.35 -15.65 -16.58
CA HIS A 442 22.08 -15.85 -17.84
C HIS A 442 23.62 -15.96 -17.68
N GLN A 443 24.13 -15.98 -16.44
CA GLN A 443 25.57 -16.08 -16.11
C GLN A 443 26.45 -15.03 -16.82
N ILE A 444 25.95 -13.80 -16.96
CA ILE A 444 26.65 -12.71 -17.64
C ILE A 444 27.55 -11.98 -16.64
N GLN A 445 28.87 -12.00 -16.86
CA GLN A 445 29.83 -11.32 -15.98
C GLN A 445 29.87 -9.80 -16.16
N ASN A 446 29.54 -9.28 -17.36
CA ASN A 446 29.56 -7.85 -17.64
C ASN A 446 28.13 -7.27 -17.67
N THR A 447 27.72 -6.68 -16.55
CA THR A 447 26.37 -6.10 -16.37
C THR A 447 26.16 -4.76 -17.09
N ARG A 448 27.18 -4.23 -17.78
CA ARG A 448 27.18 -2.88 -18.38
C ARG A 448 26.22 -2.75 -19.59
N PHE A 449 25.99 -3.82 -20.33
CA PHE A 449 25.21 -3.83 -21.58
C PHE A 449 24.07 -4.85 -21.60
N VAL A 450 23.43 -5.07 -20.45
CA VAL A 450 22.34 -6.05 -20.34
C VAL A 450 21.03 -5.45 -20.91
N GLY A 451 20.40 -6.13 -21.88
CA GLY A 451 19.09 -5.75 -22.46
C GLY A 451 19.11 -5.21 -23.90
N GLY A 452 20.01 -5.69 -24.77
CA GLY A 452 19.98 -5.37 -26.21
C GLY A 452 20.17 -3.88 -26.56
N GLN A 453 19.76 -3.48 -27.76
CA GLN A 453 20.09 -2.18 -28.40
C GLN A 453 19.60 -0.93 -27.63
N TYR A 454 18.64 -1.07 -26.71
CA TYR A 454 18.08 0.01 -25.88
C TYR A 454 18.16 -0.25 -24.36
N GLY A 455 18.74 -1.39 -23.94
CA GLY A 455 18.78 -1.82 -22.55
C GLY A 455 17.39 -2.11 -21.96
N GLN A 456 16.46 -2.58 -22.80
CA GLN A 456 15.18 -3.17 -22.42
C GLN A 456 15.36 -4.68 -22.31
N LEU A 457 15.00 -5.24 -21.16
CA LEU A 457 15.10 -6.67 -20.93
C LEU A 457 13.84 -7.37 -21.47
N PRO A 458 13.97 -8.56 -22.05
CA PRO A 458 12.81 -9.34 -22.44
C PRO A 458 12.01 -9.77 -21.20
N GLU A 459 10.72 -10.05 -21.37
CA GLU A 459 9.93 -10.74 -20.35
C GLU A 459 10.60 -12.06 -19.95
N PRO A 460 10.64 -12.43 -18.67
CA PRO A 460 10.02 -11.77 -17.50
C PRO A 460 10.89 -10.68 -16.83
N PHE A 461 12.10 -10.40 -17.32
CA PHE A 461 13.06 -9.48 -16.71
C PHE A 461 12.80 -8.01 -17.01
N ASN A 462 11.70 -7.69 -17.66
CA ASN A 462 11.29 -6.32 -17.91
C ASN A 462 10.92 -5.62 -16.59
N THR A 463 11.28 -4.34 -16.49
CA THR A 463 11.01 -3.53 -15.30
C THR A 463 9.54 -3.27 -15.08
N ALA A 464 8.78 -3.13 -16.17
CA ALA A 464 7.34 -2.98 -16.08
C ALA A 464 6.69 -4.19 -15.41
N THR A 465 7.21 -5.40 -15.65
CA THR A 465 6.70 -6.66 -15.12
C THR A 465 6.85 -6.74 -13.62
N LEU A 466 8.03 -6.43 -13.08
CA LEU A 466 8.25 -6.38 -11.63
C LEU A 466 7.41 -5.28 -10.95
N LEU A 467 7.24 -4.12 -11.60
CA LEU A 467 6.45 -3.01 -11.06
C LEU A 467 4.94 -3.26 -11.12
N CYS A 468 4.48 -4.00 -12.13
CA CYS A 468 3.07 -4.35 -12.31
C CYS A 468 2.69 -5.67 -11.61
N ALA A 469 3.68 -6.45 -11.15
CA ALA A 469 3.46 -7.68 -10.41
C ALA A 469 2.67 -7.38 -9.12
N GLN A 470 1.54 -8.05 -8.98
CA GLN A 470 0.65 -7.85 -7.84
C GLN A 470 1.24 -8.43 -6.57
N ASN A 471 1.98 -9.52 -6.69
CA ASN A 471 2.74 -10.13 -5.62
C ASN A 471 4.04 -10.74 -6.19
N LEU A 472 5.03 -10.95 -5.32
CA LEU A 472 6.32 -11.51 -5.73
C LEU A 472 6.22 -12.99 -6.11
N GLY A 473 5.20 -13.72 -5.64
CA GLY A 473 4.92 -15.09 -6.06
C GLY A 473 4.64 -15.19 -7.55
N ASP A 474 3.72 -14.38 -8.08
CA ASP A 474 3.37 -14.33 -9.51
C ASP A 474 4.61 -13.98 -10.37
N TYR A 475 5.47 -13.09 -9.87
CA TYR A 475 6.72 -12.73 -10.54
C TYR A 475 7.73 -13.89 -10.54
N VAL A 476 7.82 -14.63 -9.43
CA VAL A 476 8.64 -15.85 -9.34
C VAL A 476 8.09 -16.95 -10.24
N ASP A 477 6.77 -17.12 -10.36
CA ASP A 477 6.15 -18.09 -11.26
C ASP A 477 6.49 -17.76 -12.73
N LEU A 478 6.43 -16.49 -13.12
CA LEU A 478 6.84 -16.03 -14.46
C LEU A 478 8.34 -16.27 -14.73
N LEU A 479 9.19 -16.05 -13.71
CA LEU A 479 10.62 -16.37 -13.79
C LEU A 479 10.84 -17.87 -13.95
N ASP A 480 10.17 -18.70 -13.16
CA ASP A 480 10.28 -20.15 -13.20
C ASP A 480 9.79 -20.75 -14.53
N GLU A 481 8.72 -20.21 -15.12
CA GLU A 481 8.28 -20.55 -16.47
C GLU A 481 9.39 -20.26 -17.50
N SER A 482 10.02 -19.09 -17.42
CA SER A 482 11.12 -18.72 -18.33
C SER A 482 12.37 -19.59 -18.16
N ILE A 483 12.68 -19.99 -16.93
CA ILE A 483 13.80 -20.89 -16.60
C ILE A 483 13.50 -22.30 -17.14
N SER A 484 12.26 -22.77 -16.96
CA SER A 484 11.81 -24.10 -17.42
C SER A 484 11.79 -24.21 -18.94
N THR A 485 11.37 -23.15 -19.66
CA THR A 485 11.41 -23.11 -21.13
C THR A 485 12.82 -23.05 -21.72
N ASN A 486 13.79 -22.50 -20.98
CA ASN A 486 15.19 -22.40 -21.41
C ASN A 486 16.10 -23.50 -20.82
N GLY A 487 15.54 -24.44 -20.06
CA GLY A 487 16.29 -25.33 -19.17
C GLY A 487 16.08 -26.82 -19.41
N LEU A 488 16.48 -27.33 -20.58
CA LEU A 488 16.85 -28.74 -20.78
C LEU A 488 17.93 -28.96 -21.86
N ASP A 489 18.70 -27.93 -22.23
CA ASP A 489 19.67 -28.03 -23.33
C ASP A 489 21.02 -27.38 -22.99
N ARG A 490 21.61 -27.69 -21.81
CA ARG A 490 23.01 -27.32 -21.49
C ARG A 490 23.71 -28.37 -20.61
N LEU A 491 23.96 -29.54 -21.19
CA LEU A 491 25.02 -30.47 -20.78
C LEU A 491 25.87 -30.85 -22.00
N SER A 492 26.47 -29.86 -22.65
CA SER A 492 27.67 -30.06 -23.45
C SER A 492 28.39 -28.73 -23.58
N GLY A 493 29.60 -28.68 -23.02
CA GLY A 493 30.48 -27.55 -23.22
C GLY A 493 30.99 -27.55 -24.65
N THR A 494 30.92 -26.40 -25.30
CA THR A 494 32.03 -25.85 -26.10
C THR A 494 31.84 -24.35 -26.23
N SER A 495 32.94 -23.63 -26.02
CA SER A 495 33.16 -22.26 -26.43
C SER A 495 33.01 -22.13 -27.95
N SER A 496 32.16 -21.22 -28.42
CA SER A 496 32.41 -20.32 -29.57
C SER A 496 31.15 -19.57 -30.01
N ASP A 497 31.36 -18.30 -30.29
CA ASP A 497 30.78 -17.47 -31.35
C ASP A 497 29.30 -17.05 -31.37
N ASN A 498 29.18 -15.74 -31.65
CA ASN A 498 28.01 -14.96 -32.05
C ASN A 498 26.90 -15.76 -32.77
N PRO A 499 25.64 -15.32 -32.59
CA PRO A 499 24.69 -15.35 -33.68
C PRO A 499 24.13 -13.96 -33.99
N SER A 500 24.28 -13.61 -35.26
CA SER A 500 23.55 -12.60 -36.03
C SER A 500 22.04 -12.88 -36.04
N PRO A 501 21.19 -11.88 -36.37
CA PRO A 501 19.75 -11.95 -36.16
C PRO A 501 19.03 -12.53 -37.38
N THR A 502 18.24 -13.57 -37.19
CA THR A 502 17.16 -13.96 -38.09
C THR A 502 16.09 -14.67 -37.27
N VAL A 503 14.87 -14.13 -37.27
CA VAL A 503 13.61 -14.83 -37.63
C VAL A 503 12.39 -13.95 -37.30
N SER A 504 11.69 -13.64 -38.39
CA SER A 504 10.28 -13.29 -38.60
C SER A 504 9.55 -12.38 -37.60
N SER A 505 9.39 -11.14 -38.08
CA SER A 505 8.24 -10.28 -37.88
C SER A 505 6.89 -11.02 -38.01
N THR A 506 6.08 -10.99 -36.96
CA THR A 506 4.63 -10.78 -37.09
C THR A 506 4.18 -9.83 -36.00
N THR A 507 4.09 -8.58 -36.41
CA THR A 507 3.51 -7.44 -35.71
C THR A 507 2.04 -7.72 -35.41
N THR A 508 1.66 -7.70 -34.14
CA THR A 508 0.32 -7.21 -33.75
C THR A 508 0.56 -6.08 -32.76
N THR A 509 0.57 -4.87 -33.31
CA THR A 509 0.53 -3.60 -32.56
C THR A 509 -0.81 -3.53 -31.82
N GLY A 510 -0.87 -4.13 -30.64
CA GLY A 510 -1.87 -3.80 -29.63
C GLY A 510 -1.34 -2.61 -28.84
N THR A 511 -1.92 -1.44 -29.05
CA THR A 511 -1.78 -0.28 -28.17
C THR A 511 -2.05 -0.70 -26.73
N THR A 512 -0.99 -0.88 -25.94
CA THR A 512 -1.09 -1.12 -24.50
C THR A 512 -1.49 0.19 -23.84
N ASN A 513 -2.81 0.42 -23.80
CA ASN A 513 -3.40 1.30 -22.81
C ASN A 513 -2.92 0.81 -21.44
N VAL A 514 -2.08 1.61 -20.79
CA VAL A 514 -1.76 1.47 -19.38
C VAL A 514 -3.09 1.41 -18.64
N PRO A 515 -3.42 0.32 -17.91
CA PRO A 515 -4.66 0.28 -17.18
C PRO A 515 -4.60 1.37 -16.10
N GLU A 516 -5.57 2.28 -16.14
CA GLU A 516 -5.77 3.30 -15.11
C GLU A 516 -5.82 2.60 -13.72
N ASN A 517 -5.04 3.13 -12.76
CA ASN A 517 -4.72 2.56 -11.44
C ASN A 517 -5.94 2.17 -10.55
N GLY A 518 -7.18 2.47 -10.92
CA GLY A 518 -8.36 2.23 -10.08
C GLY A 518 -8.65 0.75 -9.79
N ASN A 519 -8.16 -0.18 -10.61
CA ASN A 519 -8.53 -1.60 -10.47
C ASN A 519 -7.69 -2.38 -9.44
N THR A 520 -6.44 -1.97 -9.19
CA THR A 520 -5.55 -2.64 -8.22
C THR A 520 -5.86 -2.29 -6.77
N ASP A 521 -6.26 -1.04 -6.50
CA ASP A 521 -6.56 -0.60 -5.13
C ASP A 521 -7.89 -1.18 -4.63
N ASN A 522 -8.90 -1.31 -5.51
CA ASN A 522 -10.19 -1.94 -5.18
C ASN A 522 -10.04 -3.43 -4.81
N LYS A 523 -9.13 -4.13 -5.50
CA LYS A 523 -8.79 -5.53 -5.24
C LYS A 523 -8.13 -5.70 -3.86
N LEU A 524 -7.14 -4.85 -3.56
CA LEU A 524 -6.45 -4.81 -2.27
C LEU A 524 -7.41 -4.49 -1.12
N LEU A 525 -8.34 -3.54 -1.32
CA LEU A 525 -9.36 -3.17 -0.35
C LEU A 525 -10.32 -4.32 -0.04
N TYR A 526 -10.75 -5.06 -1.07
CA TYR A 526 -11.65 -6.21 -0.88
C TYR A 526 -10.97 -7.34 -0.09
N ASP A 527 -9.72 -7.67 -0.41
CA ASP A 527 -8.98 -8.72 0.30
C ASP A 527 -8.69 -8.33 1.74
N ALA A 528 -8.32 -7.05 1.97
CA ALA A 528 -8.15 -6.49 3.31
C ALA A 528 -9.46 -6.55 4.09
N LEU A 529 -10.59 -6.23 3.48
CA LEU A 529 -11.91 -6.29 4.12
C LEU A 529 -12.24 -7.73 4.53
N LEU A 530 -12.04 -8.70 3.63
CA LEU A 530 -12.28 -10.11 3.93
C LEU A 530 -11.39 -10.62 5.07
N GLN A 531 -10.11 -10.23 5.07
CA GLN A 531 -9.16 -10.60 6.11
C GLN A 531 -9.52 -9.96 7.47
N ALA A 532 -9.89 -8.68 7.49
CA ALA A 532 -10.29 -7.98 8.71
C ALA A 532 -11.48 -8.67 9.38
N ILE A 533 -12.51 -9.02 8.62
CA ILE A 533 -13.71 -9.69 9.15
C ILE A 533 -13.37 -11.11 9.63
N THR A 534 -12.50 -11.81 8.91
CA THR A 534 -12.02 -13.15 9.31
C THR A 534 -11.27 -13.10 10.64
N LEU A 535 -10.41 -12.09 10.83
CA LEU A 535 -9.61 -11.87 12.03
C LEU A 535 -10.38 -11.19 13.17
N ASN A 536 -11.68 -10.93 13.01
CA ASN A 536 -12.53 -10.25 13.99
C ASN A 536 -12.07 -8.81 14.32
N GLN A 537 -11.69 -8.07 13.28
CA GLN A 537 -11.21 -6.69 13.37
C GLN A 537 -12.30 -5.74 12.86
N SER A 538 -13.37 -5.58 13.65
CA SER A 538 -14.56 -4.84 13.24
C SER A 538 -14.26 -3.36 12.98
N SER A 539 -13.42 -2.71 13.79
CA SER A 539 -13.06 -1.30 13.61
C SER A 539 -12.29 -1.08 12.29
N ILE A 540 -11.34 -1.97 11.99
CA ILE A 540 -10.58 -1.92 10.73
C ILE A 540 -11.49 -2.20 9.52
N ALA A 541 -12.44 -3.13 9.65
CA ALA A 541 -13.40 -3.45 8.59
C ALA A 541 -14.34 -2.27 8.29
N VAL A 542 -14.83 -1.57 9.32
CA VAL A 542 -15.65 -0.35 9.19
C VAL A 542 -14.86 0.73 8.45
N ALA A 543 -13.62 0.98 8.86
CA ALA A 543 -12.77 1.97 8.22
C ALA A 543 -12.48 1.65 6.75
N LEU A 544 -12.30 0.36 6.39
CA LEU A 544 -12.14 -0.08 5.00
C LEU A 544 -13.41 0.18 4.17
N LEU A 545 -14.61 -0.04 4.73
CA LEU A 545 -15.88 0.24 4.06
C LEU A 545 -16.12 1.74 3.89
N ASN A 546 -15.76 2.55 4.88
CA ASN A 546 -15.87 4.02 4.79
C ASN A 546 -14.88 4.61 3.78
N LEU A 547 -13.71 3.97 3.60
CA LEU A 547 -12.75 4.32 2.56
C LEU A 547 -13.23 3.99 1.13
N GLY A 548 -14.27 3.16 0.99
CA GLY A 548 -14.87 2.81 -0.30
C GLY A 548 -14.61 1.37 -0.76
N ALA A 549 -14.24 0.45 0.14
CA ALA A 549 -14.16 -0.97 -0.21
C ALA A 549 -15.52 -1.49 -0.67
N ASP A 550 -15.60 -1.98 -1.91
CA ASP A 550 -16.84 -2.57 -2.44
C ASP A 550 -17.05 -3.98 -1.85
N PRO A 551 -18.09 -4.21 -1.03
CA PRO A 551 -18.33 -5.51 -0.41
C PRO A 551 -18.76 -6.60 -1.42
N ASN A 552 -19.08 -6.21 -2.65
CA ASN A 552 -19.49 -7.10 -3.75
C ASN A 552 -18.43 -7.24 -4.84
N HIS A 553 -17.22 -6.70 -4.64
CA HIS A 553 -16.22 -6.63 -5.70
C HIS A 553 -15.95 -8.01 -6.33
N GLY A 554 -16.04 -8.05 -7.67
CA GLY A 554 -15.94 -9.29 -8.45
C GLY A 554 -14.49 -9.71 -8.65
N TYR A 555 -14.04 -10.74 -7.93
CA TYR A 555 -12.73 -11.32 -8.22
C TYR A 555 -12.76 -12.29 -9.41
N ALA A 556 -12.08 -11.89 -10.49
CA ALA A 556 -11.66 -12.74 -11.59
C ALA A 556 -10.43 -13.58 -11.16
N HIS A 557 -10.63 -14.88 -10.89
CA HIS A 557 -9.69 -15.99 -11.13
C HIS A 557 -10.34 -17.34 -10.69
N GLY A 558 -10.52 -18.25 -11.67
CA GLY A 558 -9.60 -19.39 -11.80
C GLY A 558 -9.76 -20.67 -10.96
N SER A 559 -10.72 -20.82 -10.04
CA SER A 559 -10.86 -22.08 -9.28
C SER A 559 -12.32 -22.57 -9.24
N ARG A 560 -12.61 -23.62 -10.02
CA ARG A 560 -13.85 -24.39 -9.97
C ARG A 560 -13.96 -25.13 -8.63
N LEU A 561 -14.78 -24.64 -7.70
CA LEU A 561 -15.06 -25.34 -6.44
C LEU A 561 -16.49 -25.06 -5.97
N GLY A 562 -17.42 -25.97 -6.32
CA GLY A 562 -18.79 -26.00 -5.77
C GLY A 562 -19.90 -26.18 -6.80
N ASN A 563 -20.80 -27.15 -6.59
CA ASN A 563 -21.77 -27.65 -7.56
C ASN A 563 -23.20 -27.27 -7.14
N THR A 564 -23.91 -26.43 -7.89
CA THR A 564 -25.38 -26.36 -7.81
C THR A 564 -25.98 -27.30 -8.86
N SER A 565 -26.78 -28.24 -8.39
CA SER A 565 -27.40 -29.32 -9.19
C SER A 565 -28.65 -28.80 -9.90
N GLY A 566 -28.46 -28.00 -10.95
CA GLY A 566 -29.51 -27.65 -11.92
C GLY A 566 -29.07 -28.04 -13.32
N ARG A 567 -29.75 -29.01 -13.96
CA ARG A 567 -29.41 -29.53 -15.30
C ARG A 567 -29.37 -28.47 -16.43
N ILE A 568 -29.85 -27.25 -16.17
CA ILE A 568 -29.98 -26.16 -17.16
C ILE A 568 -28.97 -25.03 -16.92
N ASN A 569 -28.45 -24.86 -15.70
CA ASN A 569 -27.53 -23.77 -15.38
C ASN A 569 -26.10 -24.30 -15.26
N ARG A 570 -25.26 -23.90 -16.21
CA ARG A 570 -23.80 -24.12 -16.17
C ARG A 570 -23.27 -23.71 -14.77
N ARG A 571 -22.56 -24.64 -14.13
CA ARG A 571 -21.88 -24.55 -12.82
C ARG A 571 -21.53 -23.12 -12.36
N ALA A 572 -22.44 -22.46 -11.66
CA ALA A 572 -22.14 -21.23 -10.93
C ALA A 572 -21.39 -21.61 -9.64
N THR A 573 -20.14 -21.17 -9.54
CA THR A 573 -19.28 -21.38 -8.36
C THR A 573 -19.51 -20.20 -7.42
N PHE A 574 -20.11 -20.43 -6.26
CA PHE A 574 -20.45 -19.38 -5.29
C PHE A 574 -19.30 -19.22 -4.28
N LYS A 575 -19.01 -17.97 -3.87
CA LYS A 575 -17.91 -17.64 -2.93
C LYS A 575 -18.47 -16.97 -1.68
N THR A 576 -17.76 -17.10 -0.56
CA THR A 576 -18.10 -16.41 0.68
C THR A 576 -17.80 -14.92 0.54
N THR A 577 -18.81 -14.08 0.80
CA THR A 577 -18.69 -12.61 0.76
C THR A 577 -18.46 -12.05 2.18
N PRO A 578 -18.01 -10.79 2.32
CA PRO A 578 -17.94 -10.09 3.61
C PRO A 578 -19.23 -10.21 4.43
N LEU A 579 -20.40 -10.08 3.79
CA LEU A 579 -21.70 -10.20 4.45
C LEU A 579 -21.96 -11.60 5.01
N HIS A 580 -21.52 -12.66 4.33
CA HIS A 580 -21.64 -14.03 4.85
C HIS A 580 -20.81 -14.22 6.12
N LEU A 581 -19.57 -13.71 6.16
CA LEU A 581 -18.72 -13.81 7.34
C LEU A 581 -19.25 -12.98 8.51
N ALA A 582 -19.72 -11.75 8.27
CA ALA A 582 -20.34 -10.92 9.29
C ALA A 582 -21.57 -11.60 9.91
N CYS A 583 -22.44 -12.20 9.08
CA CYS A 583 -23.61 -12.94 9.53
C CYS A 583 -23.23 -14.20 10.33
N PHE A 584 -22.22 -14.95 9.87
CA PHE A 584 -21.72 -16.14 10.57
C PHE A 584 -21.24 -15.81 11.99
N ARG A 585 -20.55 -14.67 12.16
CA ARG A 585 -20.06 -14.20 13.47
C ARG A 585 -21.14 -13.56 14.35
N GLY A 586 -22.28 -13.18 13.77
CA GLY A 586 -23.33 -12.43 14.49
C GLY A 586 -22.88 -11.00 14.86
N ASP A 587 -22.13 -10.33 13.98
CA ASP A 587 -21.76 -8.91 14.15
C ASP A 587 -22.81 -8.02 13.48
N ASP A 588 -23.76 -7.53 14.27
CA ASP A 588 -24.90 -6.73 13.81
C ASP A 588 -24.51 -5.34 13.29
N VAL A 589 -23.48 -4.73 13.89
CA VAL A 589 -22.95 -3.43 13.45
C VAL A 589 -22.35 -3.54 12.06
N LEU A 590 -21.53 -4.57 11.84
CA LEU A 590 -20.92 -4.80 10.53
C LEU A 590 -21.95 -5.21 9.48
N VAL A 591 -22.95 -6.03 9.84
CA VAL A 591 -24.07 -6.38 8.94
C VAL A 591 -24.85 -5.13 8.52
N LYS A 592 -25.17 -4.23 9.46
CA LYS A 592 -25.86 -2.97 9.16
C LYS A 592 -25.07 -2.14 8.15
N LEU A 593 -23.78 -1.91 8.41
CA LEU A 593 -22.92 -1.09 7.54
C LEU A 593 -22.74 -1.72 6.15
N LEU A 594 -22.55 -3.04 6.07
CA LEU A 594 -22.45 -3.75 4.80
C LEU A 594 -23.75 -3.61 3.98
N LEU A 595 -24.92 -3.68 4.61
CA LEU A 595 -26.20 -3.49 3.94
C LEU A 595 -26.40 -2.04 3.48
N GLU A 596 -26.00 -1.05 4.27
CA GLU A 596 -25.98 0.36 3.88
C GLU A 596 -25.06 0.61 2.66
N LYS A 597 -23.96 -0.14 2.54
CA LYS A 597 -23.07 -0.16 1.37
C LYS A 597 -23.53 -1.12 0.26
N ASN A 598 -24.80 -1.50 0.23
CA ASN A 598 -25.43 -2.35 -0.78
C ASN A 598 -24.83 -3.77 -0.93
N ALA A 599 -24.32 -4.37 0.14
CA ALA A 599 -23.85 -5.75 0.11
C ALA A 599 -24.98 -6.73 -0.31
N SER A 600 -24.65 -7.65 -1.23
CA SER A 600 -25.61 -8.61 -1.80
C SER A 600 -25.98 -9.71 -0.79
N TYR A 601 -27.25 -9.74 -0.41
CA TYR A 601 -27.86 -10.85 0.33
C TYR A 601 -28.47 -11.93 -0.59
N LYS A 602 -28.47 -11.71 -1.91
CA LYS A 602 -29.11 -12.58 -2.92
C LYS A 602 -28.20 -13.66 -3.47
N SER A 603 -26.92 -13.62 -3.13
CA SER A 603 -25.93 -14.60 -3.56
C SER A 603 -25.66 -15.57 -2.40
N PRO A 604 -25.74 -16.89 -2.61
CA PRO A 604 -25.31 -17.85 -1.61
C PRO A 604 -23.77 -17.93 -1.55
N ASN A 605 -23.24 -18.53 -0.48
CA ASN A 605 -21.81 -18.83 -0.31
C ASN A 605 -21.39 -20.15 -0.97
N THR A 606 -20.15 -20.60 -0.73
CA THR A 606 -19.58 -21.87 -1.24
C THR A 606 -20.42 -23.10 -0.89
N ASN A 607 -21.09 -23.09 0.26
CA ASN A 607 -21.94 -24.18 0.74
C ASN A 607 -23.40 -24.06 0.25
N GLY A 608 -23.71 -23.02 -0.52
CA GLY A 608 -25.06 -22.74 -0.99
C GLY A 608 -25.96 -22.07 0.06
N LEU A 609 -25.39 -21.56 1.15
CA LEU A 609 -26.08 -20.86 2.23
C LEU A 609 -26.13 -19.36 1.94
N PHE A 610 -27.30 -18.75 2.11
CA PHE A 610 -27.45 -17.30 2.06
C PHE A 610 -27.08 -16.65 3.41
N PRO A 611 -26.75 -15.34 3.46
CA PRO A 611 -26.36 -14.68 4.70
C PRO A 611 -27.36 -14.84 5.84
N ILE A 612 -28.66 -14.84 5.53
CA ILE A 612 -29.73 -15.06 6.52
C ILE A 612 -29.70 -16.45 7.18
N HIS A 613 -29.26 -17.48 6.46
CA HIS A 613 -29.09 -18.83 7.02
C HIS A 613 -27.89 -18.90 7.95
N LEU A 614 -26.82 -18.13 7.68
CA LEU A 614 -25.64 -18.04 8.54
C LEU A 614 -25.93 -17.23 9.80
N ALA A 615 -26.68 -16.13 9.68
CA ALA A 615 -27.12 -15.35 10.85
C ALA A 615 -27.98 -16.19 11.81
N ALA A 616 -28.83 -17.06 11.25
CA ALA A 616 -29.70 -17.95 12.00
C ALA A 616 -29.06 -19.30 12.40
N GLY A 617 -27.88 -19.64 11.87
CA GLY A 617 -27.32 -20.99 11.90
C GLY A 617 -25.98 -21.13 12.63
N VAL A 618 -25.84 -22.29 13.29
CA VAL A 618 -24.65 -23.01 13.82
C VAL A 618 -23.55 -22.21 14.56
N LEU A 619 -23.29 -22.68 15.80
CA LEU A 619 -21.98 -22.70 16.46
C LEU A 619 -21.25 -23.99 16.02
N ASP A 620 -19.98 -23.87 15.62
CA ASP A 620 -19.10 -24.94 15.12
C ASP A 620 -19.24 -26.29 15.86
N ASP A 621 -18.85 -27.39 15.21
CA ASP A 621 -18.90 -28.80 15.67
C ASP A 621 -18.31 -29.09 17.09
N ASN A 622 -17.82 -28.08 17.81
CA ASN A 622 -17.14 -28.17 19.10
C ASN A 622 -18.02 -27.94 20.35
N GLY A 623 -19.36 -27.92 20.25
CA GLY A 623 -20.23 -28.14 21.41
C GLY A 623 -19.95 -27.27 22.65
N LEU A 624 -19.53 -26.02 22.49
CA LEU A 624 -19.36 -25.09 23.62
C LEU A 624 -20.70 -24.41 23.91
N GLU A 625 -21.35 -24.88 24.96
CA GLU A 625 -22.57 -24.33 25.58
C GLU A 625 -22.42 -22.90 26.13
N ASN A 626 -21.27 -22.24 25.96
CA ASN A 626 -21.03 -20.90 26.49
C ASN A 626 -21.28 -19.80 25.44
N ALA A 627 -22.37 -19.89 24.69
CA ALA A 627 -22.88 -18.72 23.98
C ALA A 627 -23.45 -17.76 25.04
N MET A 628 -22.65 -16.75 25.42
CA MET A 628 -23.12 -15.65 26.27
C MET A 628 -24.48 -15.14 25.76
N GLU A 629 -25.41 -14.80 26.65
CA GLU A 629 -26.76 -14.31 26.30
C GLU A 629 -26.74 -13.16 25.27
N GLY A 630 -25.66 -12.36 25.25
CA GLY A 630 -25.43 -11.32 24.25
C GLY A 630 -25.21 -11.80 22.81
N ASP A 631 -24.81 -13.05 22.55
CA ASP A 631 -24.63 -13.58 21.18
C ASP A 631 -25.97 -13.88 20.50
N ALA A 632 -26.95 -14.37 21.27
CA ALA A 632 -28.30 -14.64 20.76
C ALA A 632 -29.04 -13.34 20.37
N ALA A 633 -28.86 -12.27 21.16
CA ALA A 633 -29.45 -10.97 20.88
C ALA A 633 -28.86 -10.33 19.61
N ARG A 634 -27.53 -10.35 19.44
CA ARG A 634 -26.86 -9.83 18.24
C ARG A 634 -27.26 -10.58 16.97
N ARG A 635 -27.33 -11.93 17.02
CA ARG A 635 -27.79 -12.75 15.88
C ARG A 635 -29.23 -12.46 15.49
N LEU A 636 -30.11 -12.28 16.48
CA LEU A 636 -31.50 -11.86 16.22
C LEU A 636 -31.53 -10.50 15.51
N GLU A 637 -30.67 -9.57 15.91
CA GLU A 637 -30.57 -8.26 15.25
C GLU A 637 -30.05 -8.37 13.81
N CYS A 638 -29.05 -9.22 13.54
CA CYS A 638 -28.61 -9.52 12.17
C CYS A 638 -29.76 -10.01 11.28
N VAL A 639 -30.62 -10.91 11.80
CA VAL A 639 -31.79 -11.41 11.05
C VAL A 639 -32.79 -10.28 10.77
N LYS A 640 -33.08 -9.42 11.76
CA LYS A 640 -33.96 -8.27 11.57
C LYS A 640 -33.42 -7.31 10.50
N LEU A 641 -32.13 -6.99 10.54
CA LEU A 641 -31.46 -6.12 9.56
C LEU A 641 -31.55 -6.69 8.15
N LEU A 642 -31.31 -7.99 7.97
CA LEU A 642 -31.43 -8.65 6.67
C LEU A 642 -32.86 -8.64 6.12
N LEU A 643 -33.87 -8.89 6.97
CA LEU A 643 -35.27 -8.83 6.56
C LEU A 643 -35.70 -7.39 6.24
N ALA A 644 -35.24 -6.41 7.02
CA ALA A 644 -35.49 -4.98 6.75
C ALA A 644 -34.86 -4.53 5.43
N ALA A 645 -33.70 -5.08 5.06
CA ALA A 645 -33.06 -4.85 3.76
C ALA A 645 -33.76 -5.56 2.58
N GLY A 646 -34.83 -6.31 2.83
CA GLY A 646 -35.61 -6.99 1.79
C GLY A 646 -35.09 -8.40 1.44
N CYS A 647 -34.41 -9.08 2.35
CA CYS A 647 -34.09 -10.50 2.21
C CYS A 647 -35.39 -11.34 2.29
N PRO A 648 -35.69 -12.24 1.34
CA PRO A 648 -36.91 -13.05 1.41
C PRO A 648 -36.89 -14.02 2.59
N LEU A 649 -37.90 -13.94 3.46
CA LEU A 649 -38.03 -14.81 4.64
C LEU A 649 -38.04 -16.32 4.28
N LEU A 650 -38.67 -16.67 3.16
CA LEU A 650 -38.85 -18.05 2.70
C LEU A 650 -37.72 -18.56 1.79
N ILE A 651 -36.61 -17.83 1.70
CA ILE A 651 -35.47 -18.27 0.89
C ILE A 651 -34.96 -19.64 1.39
N LYS A 652 -34.62 -20.51 0.44
CA LYS A 652 -34.10 -21.84 0.73
C LYS A 652 -32.67 -21.95 0.22
N ASP A 653 -31.81 -22.57 1.01
CA ASP A 653 -30.42 -22.86 0.65
C ASP A 653 -30.30 -23.99 -0.41
N ALA A 654 -29.06 -24.37 -0.77
CA ALA A 654 -28.81 -25.46 -1.71
C ALA A 654 -29.30 -26.85 -1.23
N ASN A 655 -29.50 -27.03 0.07
CA ASN A 655 -30.07 -28.24 0.67
C ASN A 655 -31.59 -28.13 0.88
N LYS A 656 -32.24 -27.10 0.34
CA LYS A 656 -33.67 -26.79 0.52
C LYS A 656 -34.06 -26.45 1.96
N GLN A 657 -33.11 -26.13 2.82
CA GLN A 657 -33.32 -25.69 4.19
C GLN A 657 -33.78 -24.23 4.20
N SER A 658 -34.74 -23.90 5.06
CA SER A 658 -35.16 -22.53 5.33
C SER A 658 -34.47 -21.95 6.56
N ILE A 659 -34.65 -20.66 6.83
CA ILE A 659 -34.19 -20.01 8.06
C ILE A 659 -34.66 -20.73 9.33
N LEU A 660 -35.86 -21.33 9.31
CA LEU A 660 -36.40 -22.10 10.43
C LEU A 660 -35.58 -23.37 10.71
N HIS A 661 -35.06 -24.02 9.67
CA HIS A 661 -34.18 -25.18 9.81
C HIS A 661 -32.85 -24.78 10.45
N ALA A 662 -32.27 -23.67 9.99
CA ALA A 662 -31.01 -23.14 10.53
C ALA A 662 -31.15 -22.76 12.02
N ALA A 663 -32.22 -22.04 12.38
CA ALA A 663 -32.49 -21.64 13.76
C ALA A 663 -32.80 -22.83 14.68
N ALA A 664 -33.54 -23.84 14.19
CA ALA A 664 -33.85 -25.07 14.93
C ALA A 664 -32.60 -25.93 15.17
N ARG A 665 -31.71 -26.02 14.18
CA ARG A 665 -30.42 -26.69 14.30
C ARG A 665 -29.54 -26.02 15.36
N ALA A 666 -29.49 -24.69 15.36
CA ALA A 666 -28.69 -23.90 16.32
C ALA A 666 -29.33 -23.84 17.72
N GLY A 667 -30.65 -24.00 17.83
CA GLY A 667 -31.39 -23.86 19.08
C GLY A 667 -31.77 -22.41 19.43
N HIS A 668 -31.74 -21.47 18.48
CA HIS A 668 -31.99 -20.05 18.72
C HIS A 668 -33.49 -19.74 18.85
N ARG A 669 -34.01 -19.84 20.08
CA ARG A 669 -35.44 -19.66 20.42
C ARG A 669 -36.01 -18.31 19.96
N ALA A 670 -35.28 -17.22 20.23
CA ALA A 670 -35.73 -15.87 19.88
C ALA A 670 -35.87 -15.66 18.36
N ILE A 671 -35.00 -16.29 17.56
CA ILE A 671 -35.08 -16.25 16.09
C ILE A 671 -36.30 -17.05 15.60
N ILE A 672 -36.56 -18.22 16.18
CA ILE A 672 -37.74 -19.04 15.85
C ILE A 672 -39.04 -18.26 16.14
N GLU A 673 -39.16 -17.66 17.33
CA GLU A 673 -40.33 -16.83 17.68
C GLU A 673 -40.50 -15.65 16.72
N PHE A 674 -39.41 -14.93 16.44
CA PHE A 674 -39.44 -13.77 15.57
C PHE A 674 -39.79 -14.12 14.13
N VAL A 675 -39.25 -15.21 13.57
CA VAL A 675 -39.54 -15.66 12.20
C VAL A 675 -41.00 -16.08 12.04
N ILE A 676 -41.55 -16.81 13.02
CA ILE A 676 -42.94 -17.25 13.00
C ILE A 676 -43.89 -16.04 13.13
N ALA A 677 -43.61 -15.16 14.08
CA ALA A 677 -44.38 -13.91 14.24
C ALA A 677 -44.25 -13.01 13.00
N GLY A 678 -43.05 -12.92 12.42
CA GLY A 678 -42.75 -12.17 11.21
C GLY A 678 -43.47 -12.68 9.97
N HIS A 679 -43.75 -13.99 9.88
CA HIS A 679 -44.58 -14.58 8.84
C HIS A 679 -46.09 -14.34 9.08
N GLN A 680 -46.52 -14.29 10.34
CA GLN A 680 -47.91 -13.98 10.70
C GLN A 680 -48.25 -12.49 10.51
N SER A 681 -47.24 -11.62 10.64
CA SER A 681 -47.36 -10.20 10.36
C SER A 681 -47.15 -9.91 8.87
N ASP A 682 -47.95 -9.02 8.28
CA ASP A 682 -47.74 -8.52 6.91
C ASP A 682 -46.47 -7.64 6.76
N ARG A 683 -45.65 -7.54 7.81
CA ARG A 683 -44.48 -6.64 7.87
C ARG A 683 -43.30 -7.12 7.02
N TYR A 684 -43.04 -8.42 6.99
CA TYR A 684 -41.88 -9.00 6.30
C TYR A 684 -42.26 -10.08 5.26
N TYR A 685 -43.53 -10.49 5.23
CA TYR A 685 -44.01 -11.52 4.32
C TYR A 685 -45.45 -11.25 3.88
N THR A 686 -45.66 -11.14 2.56
CA THR A 686 -46.98 -11.01 1.92
C THR A 686 -47.10 -11.99 0.75
N GLY A 687 -46.61 -13.22 0.94
CA GLY A 687 -46.55 -14.23 -0.11
C GLY A 687 -47.67 -15.27 -0.02
N PRO A 688 -47.80 -16.14 -1.04
CA PRO A 688 -48.91 -17.08 -1.16
C PRO A 688 -48.79 -18.32 -0.27
N VAL A 689 -47.67 -18.50 0.45
CA VAL A 689 -47.41 -19.69 1.27
C VAL A 689 -48.03 -19.47 2.65
N PRO A 690 -49.03 -20.26 3.06
CA PRO A 690 -49.60 -20.15 4.40
C PRO A 690 -48.58 -20.57 5.46
N LEU A 691 -48.71 -20.02 6.67
CA LEU A 691 -47.81 -20.34 7.79
C LEU A 691 -47.67 -21.85 8.04
N ARG A 692 -48.79 -22.58 7.98
CA ARG A 692 -48.80 -24.04 8.16
C ARG A 692 -47.83 -24.74 7.19
N GLN A 693 -47.85 -24.35 5.92
CA GLN A 693 -46.98 -24.93 4.91
C GLN A 693 -45.51 -24.57 5.16
N PHE A 694 -45.22 -23.35 5.66
CA PHE A 694 -43.87 -22.94 6.03
C PHE A 694 -43.29 -23.74 7.20
N LEU A 695 -44.08 -23.96 8.26
CA LEU A 695 -43.69 -24.78 9.42
C LEU A 695 -43.40 -26.24 9.02
N GLU A 696 -44.09 -26.74 8.00
CA GLU A 696 -43.96 -28.09 7.46
C GLU A 696 -42.92 -28.20 6.33
N PHE A 697 -42.14 -27.14 6.02
CA PHE A 697 -41.09 -27.23 5.01
C PHE A 697 -40.10 -28.34 5.34
N GLN A 698 -39.73 -29.09 4.30
CA GLN A 698 -38.75 -30.16 4.37
C GLN A 698 -37.52 -29.83 3.52
N ASP A 699 -36.36 -30.27 4.01
CA ASP A 699 -35.09 -30.17 3.31
C ASP A 699 -34.89 -31.31 2.28
N ARG A 700 -33.70 -31.38 1.67
CA ARG A 700 -33.32 -32.41 0.69
C ARG A 700 -33.40 -33.84 1.26
N TRP A 701 -33.29 -34.01 2.58
CA TRP A 701 -33.37 -35.30 3.27
C TRP A 701 -34.76 -35.56 3.87
N PHE A 702 -35.77 -34.79 3.47
CA PHE A 702 -37.14 -34.88 3.98
C PHE A 702 -37.28 -34.56 5.48
N ARG A 703 -36.35 -33.79 6.03
CA ARG A 703 -36.37 -33.36 7.43
C ARG A 703 -36.98 -31.98 7.56
N SER A 704 -37.87 -31.85 8.53
CA SER A 704 -38.43 -30.57 9.00
C SER A 704 -37.57 -29.95 10.12
N ALA A 705 -37.91 -28.73 10.54
CA ALA A 705 -37.26 -28.05 11.67
C ALA A 705 -37.27 -28.90 12.98
N VAL A 706 -38.36 -29.63 13.24
CA VAL A 706 -38.51 -30.53 14.41
C VAL A 706 -37.48 -31.66 14.39
N HIS A 707 -37.12 -32.17 13.21
CA HIS A 707 -36.04 -33.15 13.12
C HIS A 707 -34.70 -32.51 13.49
N TRP A 708 -34.40 -31.31 13.01
CA TRP A 708 -33.12 -30.65 13.28
C TRP A 708 -32.96 -30.24 14.74
N SER A 709 -34.02 -29.81 15.43
CA SER A 709 -33.96 -29.59 16.87
C SER A 709 -33.73 -30.89 17.64
N THR A 710 -34.33 -31.99 17.19
CA THR A 710 -34.18 -33.31 17.86
C THR A 710 -32.80 -33.93 17.58
N ILE A 711 -32.27 -33.83 16.37
CA ILE A 711 -30.94 -34.34 15.98
C ILE A 711 -29.82 -33.70 16.80
N ASN A 712 -29.96 -32.42 17.15
CA ASN A 712 -28.94 -31.64 17.87
C ASN A 712 -29.27 -31.48 19.36
N GLY A 713 -30.23 -32.23 19.90
CA GLY A 713 -30.60 -32.17 21.33
C GLY A 713 -31.11 -30.81 21.82
N ARG A 714 -31.71 -29.98 20.96
CA ARG A 714 -32.15 -28.62 21.31
C ARG A 714 -33.55 -28.62 21.94
N LEU A 715 -33.65 -29.06 23.20
CA LEU A 715 -34.92 -29.18 23.95
C LEU A 715 -35.77 -27.90 23.90
N GLY A 716 -35.15 -26.75 24.15
CA GLY A 716 -35.86 -25.47 24.18
C GLY A 716 -36.46 -25.04 22.84
N ALA A 717 -35.75 -25.29 21.75
CA ALA A 717 -36.24 -25.04 20.39
C ALA A 717 -37.31 -26.06 19.99
N LEU A 718 -37.15 -27.33 20.37
CA LEU A 718 -38.14 -28.38 20.12
C LEU A 718 -39.48 -28.03 20.77
N LYS A 719 -39.48 -27.71 22.07
CA LYS A 719 -40.70 -27.31 22.81
C LYS A 719 -41.41 -26.15 22.11
N LEU A 720 -40.65 -25.10 21.77
CA LEU A 720 -41.19 -23.92 21.10
C LEU A 720 -41.80 -24.23 19.72
N LEU A 721 -41.14 -25.08 18.92
CA LEU A 721 -41.66 -25.47 17.60
C LEU A 721 -42.99 -26.24 17.74
N LEU A 722 -43.09 -27.15 18.71
CA LEU A 722 -44.32 -27.91 18.97
C LEU A 722 -45.45 -26.99 19.48
N ASP A 723 -45.15 -26.08 20.41
CA ASP A 723 -46.12 -25.09 20.92
C ASP A 723 -46.65 -24.17 19.81
N LYS A 724 -45.85 -23.92 18.76
CA LYS A 724 -46.24 -23.13 17.58
C LYS A 724 -46.95 -23.94 16.49
N GLY A 725 -47.26 -25.22 16.75
CA GLY A 725 -48.05 -26.08 15.86
C GLY A 725 -47.25 -26.74 14.74
N CYS A 726 -45.92 -26.86 14.89
CA CYS A 726 -45.14 -27.71 13.98
C CYS A 726 -45.54 -29.18 14.14
N ASP A 727 -45.61 -29.89 13.01
CA ASP A 727 -45.94 -31.31 12.99
C ASP A 727 -44.89 -32.15 13.78
N PRO A 728 -45.28 -32.90 14.83
CA PRO A 728 -44.39 -33.83 15.53
C PRO A 728 -44.11 -35.13 14.75
N MET A 729 -44.95 -35.46 13.76
CA MET A 729 -44.83 -36.60 12.82
C MET A 729 -44.89 -36.13 11.35
N PRO A 730 -43.91 -35.34 10.90
CA PRO A 730 -43.82 -34.86 9.53
C PRO A 730 -43.75 -36.03 8.52
N TYR A 731 -44.30 -35.81 7.32
CA TYR A 731 -44.47 -36.82 6.27
C TYR A 731 -43.17 -37.58 5.92
N LYS A 732 -43.23 -38.92 5.95
CA LYS A 732 -42.16 -39.84 5.56
C LYS A 732 -42.35 -40.31 4.11
N PRO A 733 -41.39 -40.10 3.19
CA PRO A 733 -41.50 -40.56 1.81
C PRO A 733 -41.43 -42.09 1.70
N SER A 734 -42.22 -42.67 0.79
CA SER A 734 -42.23 -44.11 0.51
C SER A 734 -40.84 -44.64 0.13
N PRO A 735 -40.46 -45.87 0.52
CA PRO A 735 -39.13 -46.44 0.26
C PRO A 735 -38.74 -46.48 -1.22
N LYS A 736 -39.70 -46.59 -2.15
CA LYS A 736 -39.45 -46.53 -3.61
C LYS A 736 -38.92 -45.18 -4.12
N LYS A 737 -39.08 -44.09 -3.36
CA LYS A 737 -38.58 -42.73 -3.68
C LYS A 737 -37.20 -42.44 -3.07
N GLN A 738 -36.61 -43.37 -2.31
CA GLN A 738 -35.36 -43.18 -1.55
C GLN A 738 -34.09 -43.60 -2.31
N THR A 739 -34.21 -44.00 -3.59
CA THR A 739 -33.14 -44.63 -4.39
C THR A 739 -31.88 -43.78 -4.65
N GLY A 740 -31.78 -42.57 -4.08
CA GLY A 740 -30.65 -41.66 -4.26
C GLY A 740 -29.99 -41.12 -2.97
N THR A 741 -30.43 -41.51 -1.76
CA THR A 741 -29.87 -41.02 -0.50
C THR A 741 -29.59 -42.15 0.49
N SER A 742 -28.37 -42.22 1.03
CA SER A 742 -27.89 -43.25 1.96
C SER A 742 -28.57 -43.28 3.34
N MET A 743 -29.44 -42.32 3.67
CA MET A 743 -30.04 -42.20 5.00
C MET A 743 -31.48 -42.71 5.03
N ILE A 744 -31.79 -43.52 6.06
CA ILE A 744 -33.15 -43.97 6.38
C ILE A 744 -33.96 -42.76 6.87
N ALA A 745 -35.16 -42.57 6.32
CA ALA A 745 -36.09 -41.55 6.81
C ALA A 745 -36.65 -42.00 8.16
N GLU A 746 -36.22 -41.39 9.24
CA GLU A 746 -36.66 -41.66 10.61
C GLU A 746 -37.58 -40.54 11.12
N THR A 747 -38.54 -40.87 11.98
CA THR A 747 -39.37 -39.87 12.66
C THR A 747 -38.56 -39.13 13.73
N PRO A 748 -38.96 -37.92 14.15
CA PRO A 748 -38.29 -37.25 15.28
C PRO A 748 -38.23 -38.11 16.54
N LEU A 749 -39.27 -38.90 16.83
CA LEU A 749 -39.30 -39.81 17.98
C LEU A 749 -38.26 -40.94 17.86
N GLU A 750 -38.16 -41.58 16.69
CA GLU A 750 -37.16 -42.60 16.39
C GLU A 750 -35.73 -42.03 16.52
N ILE A 751 -35.50 -40.82 16.02
CA ILE A 751 -34.22 -40.11 16.14
C ILE A 751 -33.89 -39.82 17.61
N CYS A 752 -34.85 -39.36 18.39
CA CYS A 752 -34.68 -39.06 19.81
C CYS A 752 -34.26 -40.31 20.59
N GLN A 753 -34.95 -41.44 20.36
CA GLN A 753 -34.64 -42.72 21.00
C GLN A 753 -33.26 -43.24 20.59
N ARG A 754 -32.87 -43.06 19.32
CA ARG A 754 -31.58 -43.53 18.80
C ARG A 754 -30.39 -42.68 19.25
N LEU A 755 -30.51 -41.35 19.27
CA LEU A 755 -29.40 -40.44 19.55
C LEU A 755 -29.29 -40.03 21.03
N HIS A 756 -30.43 -39.85 21.70
CA HIS A 756 -30.50 -39.29 23.05
C HIS A 756 -31.12 -40.27 24.07
N GLY A 757 -31.42 -41.50 23.66
CA GLY A 757 -31.95 -42.54 24.55
C GLY A 757 -31.07 -42.74 25.78
N GLY A 758 -31.69 -42.70 26.96
CA GLY A 758 -30.99 -42.87 28.25
C GLY A 758 -30.40 -41.59 28.86
N THR A 759 -30.54 -40.43 28.21
CA THR A 759 -30.20 -39.12 28.80
C THR A 759 -31.43 -38.45 29.42
N ASN A 760 -31.24 -37.62 30.45
CA ASN A 760 -32.34 -36.86 31.07
C ASN A 760 -33.04 -35.93 30.06
N GLU A 761 -32.25 -35.28 29.20
CA GLU A 761 -32.78 -34.41 28.13
C GLU A 761 -33.51 -35.22 27.06
N GLY A 762 -33.01 -36.40 26.69
CA GLY A 762 -33.67 -37.32 25.77
C GLY A 762 -35.02 -37.81 26.29
N MET A 763 -35.13 -38.12 27.59
CA MET A 763 -36.41 -38.51 28.21
C MET A 763 -37.44 -37.37 28.17
N GLU A 764 -37.03 -36.13 28.43
CA GLU A 764 -37.90 -34.96 28.32
C GLU A 764 -38.30 -34.66 26.87
N MET A 765 -37.36 -34.74 25.91
CA MET A 765 -37.67 -34.60 24.48
C MET A 765 -38.65 -35.66 23.99
N GLU A 766 -38.46 -36.93 24.40
CA GLU A 766 -39.36 -38.03 24.07
C GLU A 766 -40.76 -37.81 24.63
N LYS A 767 -40.85 -37.38 25.89
CA LYS A 767 -42.13 -37.04 26.53
C LYS A 767 -42.86 -35.92 25.79
N LEU A 768 -42.16 -34.84 25.43
CA LEU A 768 -42.73 -33.73 24.65
C LEU A 768 -43.24 -34.19 23.28
N LEU A 769 -42.47 -35.01 22.58
CA LEU A 769 -42.87 -35.55 21.27
C LEU A 769 -44.10 -36.46 21.39
N ARG A 770 -44.15 -37.36 22.37
CA ARG A 770 -45.31 -38.23 22.60
C ARG A 770 -46.56 -37.42 22.94
N MET A 771 -46.46 -36.44 23.83
CA MET A 771 -47.57 -35.55 24.17
C MET A 771 -48.08 -34.75 22.95
N ALA A 772 -47.17 -34.25 22.10
CA ALA A 772 -47.53 -33.55 20.88
C ALA A 772 -48.21 -34.48 19.84
N ILE A 773 -47.77 -35.74 19.75
CA ILE A 773 -48.39 -36.76 18.89
C ILE A 773 -49.81 -37.08 19.37
N ASP A 774 -49.97 -37.32 20.67
CA ASP A 774 -51.27 -37.67 21.25
C ASP A 774 -52.28 -36.52 21.10
N SER A 775 -51.85 -35.28 21.37
CA SER A 775 -52.70 -34.09 21.18
C SER A 775 -53.11 -33.88 19.72
N ARG A 776 -52.23 -34.16 18.76
CA ARG A 776 -52.56 -34.12 17.33
C ARG A 776 -53.52 -35.23 16.92
N ASN A 777 -53.34 -36.45 17.42
CA ASN A 777 -54.25 -37.56 17.10
C ASN A 777 -55.65 -37.34 17.70
N ALA A 778 -55.76 -36.55 18.76
CA ALA A 778 -57.02 -36.17 19.38
C ALA A 778 -57.75 -34.99 18.69
N SER A 779 -57.01 -34.15 17.95
CA SER A 779 -57.53 -33.00 17.18
C SER A 779 -57.84 -33.37 15.74
#